data_AF-A0A8T5E1A7-F1
#
_entry.id   AF-A0A8T5E1A7-F1
#
_cell.length_a   1.000
_cell.length_b   1.000
_cell.length_c   1.000
_cell.angle_alpha   90.00
_cell.angle_beta   90.00
_cell.angle_gamma   90.00
#
_symmetry.space_group_name_H-M   'P 1'
#
loop_
_entity.id
_entity.type
_entity.pdbx_description
1 polymer ?
#
loop_
_entity_poly.entity_id
_entity_poly.type
_entity_poly.pdbx_seq_one_letter_code
_entity_poly.pdbx_strand_id
1 'polypeptide(L)'
;KIKSVSLEYGTAIPPPWNLWWSDLPMTFMPVMIQHLTNSKIVDGNICIPKVALKWPREEILKEEELPLQISEKWPRWTDVKSNGVLKSSLMTLGVEHFHEDGNIILEKNWESLLEGLGLEIYQDNVRKKVDIELHINQRVERIKNAYSIINRESKRVEELEHERELERIVATTAARQAGMNIQETEKAGEKAAMKIVDSGTENIEELSKSKILIDENEVERSLWIVRKVSNFRWEDSVPCRIGARMGRPEKSARRELKPLTHALYPIGENGGSQKLLIQAANKGRIRVEMGRRICQNCGKESPNLICHNRILASDATECGGKTIERKSRGSNNRRRKGERTTVELDKLLEVKRRSLGLDRLPKMIKAQKELLSVGQTPEPIEKGILRGKHGVSVFRDGTSRYDMIDVPVTHFKPKEIYTSWNKLYDLGYEKDVFGDELSSDDQILELFPQDIIPSLNAEEHLISTCNFVDDLLVRFYGMDPFYNVKSVEDIVGSLAIGLAPHTSGGVLCRIIGWTKASAGYAHPLFHAAKRRNCDGDEDSILMLMDGLLNFSKHILPSGRGGRMDAPLVLTTRLNPSEIDKEALNVDCSHNYSRRFYEETLKQPHPNELSNLVETVESRLGTIGDLRGYGWTHESGDLDAGPTNSSYKTLKSMEDKMNGQLAIGSLLRSVRVEKVASQVIESHFLPDLRGNLVAFTRQKVRCVKCGEKYRRMPLAGKCIQRRKLEIGGLSARRGEDTTECGGNVILTVSEGAVRKYIKVTEAIIQNYGVDMYTEQRVKWLTESTDSLFNNDRVTVMTLSDFL
;
A
#
# COMPACT_ATOMS: atom_id res chain seq x y z
N LYS A 1 -18.28 -21.34 -36.24
CA LYS A 1 -19.12 -21.32 -35.02
C LYS A 1 -19.36 -19.91 -34.48
N ILE A 2 -18.35 -19.07 -34.32
CA ILE A 2 -18.55 -17.72 -33.74
C ILE A 2 -19.29 -16.79 -34.70
N LYS A 3 -18.91 -16.80 -35.98
CA LYS A 3 -19.63 -16.06 -37.03
C LYS A 3 -21.12 -16.39 -37.06
N SER A 4 -21.49 -17.68 -36.94
CA SER A 4 -22.89 -18.10 -36.93
C SER A 4 -23.61 -17.62 -35.67
N VAL A 5 -23.00 -17.74 -34.48
CA VAL A 5 -23.57 -17.24 -33.23
C VAL A 5 -23.78 -15.72 -33.26
N SER A 6 -22.79 -14.96 -33.74
CA SER A 6 -22.90 -13.49 -33.84
C SER A 6 -24.00 -13.05 -34.80
N LEU A 7 -24.20 -13.75 -35.92
CA LEU A 7 -25.27 -13.46 -36.87
C LEU A 7 -26.65 -13.88 -36.34
N GLU A 8 -26.74 -15.05 -35.70
CA GLU A 8 -28.00 -15.60 -35.18
C GLU A 8 -28.54 -14.78 -34.01
N TYR A 9 -27.66 -14.36 -33.08
CA TYR A 9 -28.04 -13.67 -31.86
C TYR A 9 -27.78 -12.16 -31.88
N GLY A 10 -27.23 -11.62 -32.99
CA GLY A 10 -26.90 -10.21 -33.12
C GLY A 10 -25.86 -9.72 -32.10
N THR A 11 -25.04 -10.62 -31.56
CA THR A 11 -24.02 -10.30 -30.56
C THR A 11 -22.80 -9.68 -31.22
N ALA A 12 -22.11 -8.81 -30.48
CA ALA A 12 -20.78 -8.37 -30.88
C ALA A 12 -19.81 -9.56 -30.98
N ILE A 13 -18.76 -9.43 -31.79
CA ILE A 13 -17.67 -10.40 -31.79
C ILE A 13 -17.04 -10.43 -30.38
N PRO A 14 -16.91 -11.61 -29.73
CA PRO A 14 -16.33 -11.70 -28.40
C PRO A 14 -14.80 -11.76 -28.44
N PRO A 15 -14.10 -11.41 -27.35
CA PRO A 15 -12.69 -11.77 -27.14
C PRO A 15 -12.49 -13.30 -27.20
N PRO A 16 -11.33 -13.80 -27.65
CA PRO A 16 -10.15 -13.07 -28.14
C PRO A 16 -10.26 -12.58 -29.61
N TRP A 17 -11.37 -12.81 -30.31
CA TRP A 17 -11.54 -12.38 -31.71
C TRP A 17 -11.85 -10.89 -31.88
N ASN A 18 -12.26 -10.20 -30.81
CA ASN A 18 -12.40 -8.75 -30.80
C ASN A 18 -11.06 -8.06 -30.47
N LEU A 19 -10.32 -7.70 -31.51
CA LEU A 19 -9.00 -7.06 -31.39
C LEU A 19 -9.11 -5.61 -30.87
N TRP A 20 -8.00 -5.07 -30.39
CA TRP A 20 -7.90 -3.70 -29.88
C TRP A 20 -7.87 -2.65 -31.00
N TRP A 21 -8.92 -2.62 -31.82
CA TRP A 21 -8.99 -1.79 -33.03
C TRP A 21 -8.78 -0.32 -32.71
N SER A 22 -9.39 0.23 -31.65
CA SER A 22 -9.22 1.65 -31.26
C SER A 22 -7.75 2.03 -30.94
N ASP A 23 -6.85 1.08 -30.72
CA ASP A 23 -5.42 1.36 -30.51
C ASP A 23 -4.60 1.43 -31.78
N LEU A 24 -5.11 0.92 -32.92
CA LEU A 24 -4.41 0.91 -34.18
C LEU A 24 -4.52 2.27 -34.89
N PRO A 25 -3.40 2.96 -35.17
CA PRO A 25 -3.42 4.16 -35.99
C PRO A 25 -3.95 3.87 -37.40
N MET A 26 -4.90 4.68 -37.89
CA MET A 26 -5.49 4.49 -39.22
C MET A 26 -4.46 4.54 -40.36
N THR A 27 -3.38 5.30 -40.19
CA THR A 27 -2.29 5.41 -41.19
C THR A 27 -1.46 4.13 -41.32
N PHE A 28 -1.56 3.20 -40.36
CA PHE A 28 -0.91 1.88 -40.44
C PHE A 28 -1.71 0.87 -41.24
N MET A 29 -3.03 1.05 -41.34
CA MET A 29 -3.91 0.07 -41.98
C MET A 29 -3.53 -0.21 -43.46
N PRO A 30 -3.25 0.79 -44.32
CA PRO A 30 -2.90 0.51 -45.72
C PRO A 30 -1.65 -0.36 -45.86
N VAL A 31 -0.61 -0.06 -45.08
CA VAL A 31 0.64 -0.84 -45.05
C VAL A 31 0.37 -2.26 -44.58
N MET A 32 -0.48 -2.42 -43.57
CA MET A 32 -0.86 -3.75 -43.05
C MET A 32 -1.63 -4.57 -44.09
N ILE A 33 -2.61 -3.96 -44.76
CA ILE A 33 -3.39 -4.60 -45.83
C ILE A 33 -2.47 -5.06 -46.96
N GLN A 34 -1.50 -4.24 -47.35
CA GLN A 34 -0.52 -4.61 -48.38
C GLN A 34 0.28 -5.86 -47.99
N HIS A 35 0.79 -5.91 -46.76
CA HIS A 35 1.53 -7.08 -46.27
C HIS A 35 0.65 -8.33 -46.12
N LEU A 36 -0.58 -8.18 -45.62
CA LEU A 36 -1.52 -9.28 -45.46
C LEU A 36 -2.00 -9.84 -46.80
N THR A 37 -2.17 -9.00 -47.83
CA THR A 37 -2.52 -9.46 -49.19
C THR A 37 -1.41 -10.31 -49.80
N ASN A 38 -0.14 -10.06 -49.41
CA ASN A 38 1.01 -10.85 -49.84
C ASN A 38 1.28 -12.08 -48.96
N SER A 39 0.45 -12.33 -47.95
CA SER A 39 0.61 -13.45 -47.03
C SER A 39 0.03 -14.75 -47.62
N LYS A 40 0.49 -15.88 -47.09
CA LYS A 40 0.01 -17.22 -47.47
C LYS A 40 -0.46 -17.96 -46.24
N ILE A 41 -1.48 -18.80 -46.42
CA ILE A 41 -1.96 -19.69 -45.37
C ILE A 41 -1.21 -21.02 -45.50
N VAL A 42 -0.47 -21.40 -44.46
CA VAL A 42 0.30 -22.64 -44.40
C VAL A 42 -0.07 -23.36 -43.11
N ASP A 43 -0.57 -24.59 -43.21
CA ASP A 43 -0.97 -25.43 -42.07
C ASP A 43 -1.95 -24.74 -41.08
N GLY A 44 -2.83 -23.87 -41.59
CA GLY A 44 -3.81 -23.14 -40.78
C GLY A 44 -3.27 -21.84 -40.15
N ASN A 45 -2.01 -21.49 -40.41
CA ASN A 45 -1.37 -20.26 -39.93
C ASN A 45 -1.23 -19.24 -41.07
N ILE A 46 -1.35 -17.95 -40.77
CA ILE A 46 -0.95 -16.90 -41.71
C ILE A 46 0.55 -16.68 -41.62
N CYS A 47 1.25 -16.83 -42.74
CA CYS A 47 2.66 -16.52 -42.89
C CYS A 47 2.85 -15.27 -43.76
N ILE A 48 3.40 -14.22 -43.16
CA ILE A 48 3.73 -12.96 -43.83
C ILE A 48 5.22 -12.95 -44.17
N PRO A 49 5.60 -13.04 -45.46
CA PRO A 49 6.97 -13.35 -45.83
C PRO A 49 7.92 -12.14 -45.71
N LYS A 50 9.15 -12.39 -45.21
CA LYS A 50 10.31 -11.49 -45.31
C LYS A 50 10.18 -10.10 -44.65
N VAL A 51 9.27 -9.90 -43.71
CA VAL A 51 9.08 -8.59 -43.04
C VAL A 51 10.02 -8.40 -41.83
N ALA A 52 10.40 -9.49 -41.17
CA ALA A 52 11.18 -9.50 -39.94
C ALA A 52 12.69 -9.77 -40.15
N LEU A 53 13.18 -9.82 -41.39
CA LEU A 53 14.57 -10.19 -41.74
C LEU A 53 15.66 -9.36 -41.04
N LYS A 54 15.33 -8.14 -40.59
CA LYS A 54 16.28 -7.20 -39.96
C LYS A 54 16.01 -6.99 -38.46
N TRP A 55 15.36 -7.94 -37.77
CA TRP A 55 15.09 -7.84 -36.32
C TRP A 55 15.97 -8.78 -35.48
N PRO A 56 16.36 -8.35 -34.25
CA PRO A 56 16.15 -7.03 -33.66
C PRO A 56 16.93 -5.93 -34.40
N ARG A 57 16.31 -4.76 -34.57
CA ARG A 57 16.95 -3.64 -35.28
C ARG A 57 17.97 -2.98 -34.35
N GLU A 58 19.23 -2.92 -34.79
CA GLU A 58 20.30 -2.18 -34.10
C GLU A 58 20.13 -0.66 -34.27
N GLU A 59 19.58 -0.22 -35.40
CA GLU A 59 19.35 1.19 -35.72
C GLU A 59 17.86 1.53 -35.81
N ILE A 60 17.50 2.72 -35.30
CA ILE A 60 16.13 3.25 -35.31
C ILE A 60 15.77 3.71 -36.73
N LEU A 61 14.56 3.39 -37.20
CA LEU A 61 14.07 3.86 -38.51
C LEU A 61 14.03 5.39 -38.60
N LYS A 62 14.37 5.92 -39.79
CA LYS A 62 14.22 7.35 -40.09
C LYS A 62 12.76 7.70 -40.37
N GLU A 63 12.39 8.95 -40.16
CA GLU A 63 10.99 9.40 -40.32
C GLU A 63 10.48 9.29 -41.76
N GLU A 64 11.38 9.40 -42.74
CA GLU A 64 11.10 9.22 -44.17
C GLU A 64 10.67 7.78 -44.54
N GLU A 65 11.00 6.80 -43.69
CA GLU A 65 10.69 5.37 -43.90
C GLU A 65 9.35 4.96 -43.25
N LEU A 66 8.62 5.91 -42.66
CA LEU A 66 7.38 5.70 -41.91
C LEU A 66 6.17 6.34 -42.62
N PRO A 67 4.96 5.79 -42.45
CA PRO A 67 3.78 6.30 -43.14
C PRO A 67 3.39 7.70 -42.64
N LEU A 68 2.88 8.56 -43.51
CA LEU A 68 2.48 9.92 -43.12
C LEU A 68 1.50 9.89 -41.94
N GLN A 69 1.73 10.79 -40.98
CA GLN A 69 0.89 10.86 -39.79
C GLN A 69 -0.31 11.78 -39.97
N ILE A 70 -1.37 11.48 -39.21
CA ILE A 70 -2.51 12.40 -39.00
C ILE A 70 -2.15 13.41 -37.91
N SER A 71 -1.49 12.95 -36.85
CA SER A 71 -0.94 13.78 -35.77
C SER A 71 0.45 14.27 -36.14
N GLU A 72 0.85 15.46 -35.66
CA GLU A 72 2.21 15.99 -35.89
C GLU A 72 3.34 15.13 -35.26
N LYS A 73 3.00 14.15 -34.41
CA LYS A 73 3.95 13.29 -33.70
C LYS A 73 3.51 11.83 -33.64
N TRP A 74 4.51 10.93 -33.63
CA TRP A 74 4.31 9.50 -33.49
C TRP A 74 3.90 9.15 -32.07
N PRO A 75 2.78 8.42 -31.87
CA PRO A 75 2.48 7.87 -30.57
C PRO A 75 3.57 6.90 -30.15
N ARG A 76 4.36 7.28 -29.13
CA ARG A 76 5.45 6.47 -28.57
C ARG A 76 5.03 5.03 -28.28
N TRP A 77 3.79 4.86 -27.83
CA TRP A 77 3.25 3.57 -27.42
C TRP A 77 3.11 2.54 -28.56
N THR A 78 3.24 2.97 -29.82
CA THR A 78 3.31 2.07 -30.97
C THR A 78 4.72 1.51 -31.18
N ASP A 79 5.75 2.19 -30.67
CA ASP A 79 7.17 1.90 -30.89
C ASP A 79 7.52 1.58 -32.36
N VAL A 80 6.85 2.28 -33.28
CA VAL A 80 6.96 2.02 -34.74
C VAL A 80 8.36 2.30 -35.29
N LYS A 81 9.09 3.21 -34.65
CA LYS A 81 10.47 3.53 -35.01
C LYS A 81 11.40 2.32 -34.82
N SER A 82 11.18 1.52 -33.79
CA SER A 82 11.97 0.31 -33.48
C SER A 82 11.41 -0.92 -34.20
N ASN A 83 10.09 -1.12 -34.13
CA ASN A 83 9.44 -2.35 -34.57
C ASN A 83 8.89 -2.29 -36.01
N GLY A 84 8.89 -1.14 -36.69
CA GLY A 84 8.26 -0.99 -37.99
C GLY A 84 6.73 -1.12 -37.96
N VAL A 85 6.07 -0.74 -39.06
CA VAL A 85 4.60 -0.59 -39.10
C VAL A 85 3.85 -1.89 -38.82
N LEU A 86 4.25 -3.00 -39.45
CA LEU A 86 3.51 -4.26 -39.35
C LEU A 86 3.53 -4.84 -37.94
N LYS A 87 4.72 -5.03 -37.34
CA LYS A 87 4.83 -5.59 -35.99
C LYS A 87 4.23 -4.66 -34.94
N SER A 88 4.47 -3.36 -35.04
CA SER A 88 3.79 -2.39 -34.17
C SER A 88 2.28 -2.51 -34.23
N SER A 89 1.72 -2.70 -35.43
CA SER A 89 0.29 -2.87 -35.61
C SER A 89 -0.24 -4.15 -34.94
N LEU A 90 0.42 -5.29 -35.15
CA LEU A 90 0.06 -6.56 -34.51
C LEU A 90 0.14 -6.45 -32.98
N MET A 91 1.20 -5.81 -32.46
CA MET A 91 1.35 -5.52 -31.03
C MET A 91 0.24 -4.61 -30.50
N THR A 92 -0.14 -3.55 -31.23
CA THR A 92 -1.23 -2.66 -30.79
C THR A 92 -2.60 -3.32 -30.82
N LEU A 93 -2.82 -4.27 -31.73
CA LEU A 93 -4.08 -5.01 -31.84
C LEU A 93 -4.18 -6.15 -30.82
N GLY A 94 -3.09 -6.48 -30.11
CA GLY A 94 -3.05 -7.61 -29.18
C GLY A 94 -2.99 -8.97 -29.89
N VAL A 95 -2.50 -9.03 -31.13
CA VAL A 95 -2.40 -10.27 -31.90
C VAL A 95 -1.10 -11.00 -31.57
N GLU A 96 -1.22 -12.24 -31.08
CA GLU A 96 -0.09 -13.13 -30.83
C GLU A 96 0.59 -13.51 -32.16
N HIS A 97 1.91 -13.36 -32.20
CA HIS A 97 2.70 -13.61 -33.42
C HIS A 97 4.12 -14.03 -33.09
N PHE A 98 4.71 -14.83 -33.98
CA PHE A 98 6.08 -15.33 -33.87
C PHE A 98 6.91 -14.93 -35.09
N HIS A 99 8.23 -14.91 -34.93
CA HIS A 99 9.16 -14.65 -36.03
C HIS A 99 9.97 -15.90 -36.33
N GLU A 100 9.98 -16.33 -37.59
CA GLU A 100 10.76 -17.48 -38.06
C GLU A 100 11.32 -17.18 -39.45
N ASP A 101 12.64 -17.30 -39.62
CA ASP A 101 13.36 -17.01 -40.88
C ASP A 101 13.01 -15.66 -41.54
N GLY A 102 12.75 -14.65 -40.70
CA GLY A 102 12.35 -13.31 -41.16
C GLY A 102 10.89 -13.19 -41.62
N ASN A 103 10.08 -14.23 -41.44
CA ASN A 103 8.63 -14.21 -41.62
C ASN A 103 7.93 -13.89 -40.29
N ILE A 104 6.72 -13.35 -40.37
CA ILE A 104 5.82 -13.22 -39.22
C ILE A 104 4.72 -14.25 -39.36
N ILE A 105 4.55 -15.08 -38.33
CA ILE A 105 3.58 -16.18 -38.29
C ILE A 105 2.50 -15.85 -37.27
N LEU A 106 1.23 -15.94 -37.71
CA LEU A 106 0.05 -15.80 -36.87
C LEU A 106 -0.63 -17.16 -36.75
N GLU A 107 -0.63 -17.74 -35.56
CA GLU A 107 -1.18 -19.09 -35.33
C GLU A 107 -2.67 -19.08 -34.98
N LYS A 108 -3.11 -18.09 -34.20
CA LYS A 108 -4.46 -18.09 -33.59
C LYS A 108 -5.17 -16.77 -33.80
N ASN A 109 -6.48 -16.84 -33.94
CA ASN A 109 -7.41 -15.70 -33.97
C ASN A 109 -7.10 -14.64 -35.05
N TRP A 110 -6.33 -15.00 -36.08
CA TRP A 110 -5.98 -14.11 -37.17
C TRP A 110 -7.16 -13.90 -38.14
N GLU A 111 -8.20 -14.72 -38.06
CA GLU A 111 -9.38 -14.63 -38.93
C GLU A 111 -10.15 -13.33 -38.67
N SER A 112 -10.13 -12.82 -37.43
CA SER A 112 -10.74 -11.53 -37.09
C SER A 112 -9.95 -10.36 -37.65
N LEU A 113 -8.63 -10.48 -37.75
CA LEU A 113 -7.77 -9.50 -38.40
C LEU A 113 -8.12 -9.34 -39.87
N LEU A 114 -8.28 -10.46 -40.60
CA LEU A 114 -8.70 -10.43 -42.00
C LEU A 114 -10.12 -9.86 -42.16
N GLU A 115 -11.08 -10.35 -41.39
CA GLU A 115 -12.47 -9.90 -41.47
C GLU A 115 -12.62 -8.41 -41.15
N GLY A 116 -11.92 -7.92 -40.12
CA GLY A 116 -11.97 -6.52 -39.71
C GLY A 116 -11.32 -5.57 -40.72
N LEU A 117 -10.33 -6.06 -41.49
CA LEU A 117 -9.69 -5.32 -42.59
C LEU A 117 -10.38 -5.50 -43.94
N GLY A 118 -11.52 -6.20 -44.00
CA GLY A 118 -12.23 -6.43 -45.26
C GLY A 118 -11.50 -7.35 -46.24
N LEU A 119 -10.71 -8.28 -45.70
CA LEU A 119 -9.98 -9.30 -46.46
C LEU A 119 -10.73 -10.64 -46.39
N GLU A 120 -10.58 -11.46 -47.43
CA GLU A 120 -11.13 -12.81 -47.47
C GLU A 120 -10.12 -13.82 -47.98
N ILE A 121 -10.39 -15.10 -47.66
CA ILE A 121 -9.54 -16.23 -48.04
C ILE A 121 -10.09 -16.82 -49.33
N TYR A 122 -9.23 -16.97 -50.34
CA TYR A 122 -9.56 -17.66 -51.58
C TYR A 122 -8.38 -18.52 -52.02
N GLN A 123 -8.58 -19.85 -52.06
CA GLN A 123 -7.55 -20.82 -52.46
C GLN A 123 -6.21 -20.60 -51.73
N ASP A 124 -6.25 -20.57 -50.39
CA ASP A 124 -5.10 -20.38 -49.48
C ASP A 124 -4.32 -19.05 -49.62
N ASN A 125 -4.85 -18.12 -50.42
CA ASN A 125 -4.35 -16.76 -50.56
C ASN A 125 -5.33 -15.75 -49.96
N VAL A 126 -4.79 -14.62 -49.50
CA VAL A 126 -5.59 -13.52 -48.96
C VAL A 126 -5.88 -12.52 -50.07
N ARG A 127 -7.16 -12.22 -50.32
CA ARG A 127 -7.59 -11.21 -51.30
C ARG A 127 -8.47 -10.14 -50.67
N LYS A 128 -8.52 -8.97 -51.30
CA LYS A 128 -9.39 -7.86 -50.86
C LYS A 128 -10.85 -8.18 -51.23
N LYS A 129 -11.74 -8.17 -50.23
CA LYS A 129 -13.19 -8.32 -50.42
C LYS A 129 -13.87 -6.97 -50.66
N VAL A 130 -13.38 -5.93 -49.97
CA VAL A 130 -13.89 -4.55 -50.02
C VAL A 130 -12.72 -3.60 -50.27
N ASP A 131 -12.96 -2.52 -51.01
CA ASP A 131 -11.97 -1.45 -51.20
C ASP A 131 -11.87 -0.56 -49.94
N ILE A 132 -11.18 -1.10 -48.92
CA ILE A 132 -10.97 -0.44 -47.62
C ILE A 132 -10.01 0.75 -47.72
N GLU A 133 -9.08 0.76 -48.69
CA GLU A 133 -8.09 1.83 -48.85
C GLU A 133 -8.74 3.16 -49.22
N LEU A 134 -9.78 3.12 -50.06
CA LEU A 134 -10.59 4.29 -50.39
C LEU A 134 -11.27 4.88 -49.15
N HIS A 135 -11.86 4.04 -48.30
CA HIS A 135 -12.49 4.48 -47.05
C HIS A 135 -11.48 5.05 -46.04
N ILE A 136 -10.30 4.43 -45.92
CA ILE A 136 -9.20 4.93 -45.08
C ILE A 136 -8.77 6.32 -45.56
N ASN A 137 -8.43 6.45 -46.85
CA ASN A 137 -7.91 7.69 -47.41
C ASN A 137 -8.91 8.84 -47.28
N GLN A 138 -10.19 8.59 -47.57
CA GLN A 138 -11.26 9.57 -47.39
C GLN A 138 -11.41 10.02 -45.93
N ARG A 139 -11.37 9.08 -44.97
CA ARG A 139 -11.47 9.41 -43.54
C ARG A 139 -10.25 10.21 -43.07
N VAL A 140 -9.05 9.80 -43.47
CA VAL A 140 -7.78 10.48 -43.15
C VAL A 140 -7.75 11.91 -43.69
N GLU A 141 -8.16 12.12 -44.94
CA GLU A 141 -8.19 13.44 -45.57
C GLU A 141 -9.20 14.37 -44.88
N ARG A 142 -10.41 13.87 -44.57
CA ARG A 142 -11.41 14.63 -43.82
C ARG A 142 -10.89 15.08 -42.44
N ILE A 143 -10.16 14.21 -41.75
CA ILE A 143 -9.59 14.53 -40.43
C ILE A 143 -8.46 15.56 -40.57
N LYS A 144 -7.59 15.44 -41.56
CA LYS A 144 -6.54 16.44 -41.83
C LYS A 144 -7.14 17.83 -42.11
N ASN A 145 -8.20 17.88 -42.92
CA ASN A 145 -8.90 19.14 -43.20
C ASN A 145 -9.54 19.72 -41.92
N ALA A 146 -10.17 18.88 -41.09
CA ALA A 146 -10.73 19.32 -39.81
C ALA A 146 -9.65 19.88 -38.86
N TYR A 147 -8.49 19.22 -38.73
CA TYR A 147 -7.36 19.74 -37.96
C TYR A 147 -6.86 21.08 -38.49
N SER A 148 -6.77 21.23 -39.82
CA SER A 148 -6.36 22.50 -40.43
C SER A 148 -7.32 23.64 -40.10
N ILE A 149 -8.63 23.38 -40.12
CA ILE A 149 -9.66 24.37 -39.78
C ILE A 149 -9.56 24.77 -38.30
N ILE A 150 -9.42 23.79 -37.40
CA ILE A 150 -9.30 24.06 -35.96
C ILE A 150 -8.00 24.78 -35.64
N ASN A 151 -6.86 24.36 -36.19
CA ASN A 151 -5.58 25.03 -35.95
C ASN A 151 -5.57 26.47 -36.46
N ARG A 152 -6.22 26.74 -37.60
CA ARG A 152 -6.39 28.10 -38.12
C ARG A 152 -7.21 28.96 -37.16
N GLU A 153 -8.27 28.41 -36.60
CA GLU A 153 -9.07 29.11 -35.60
C GLU A 153 -8.33 29.31 -34.28
N SER A 154 -7.61 28.30 -33.78
CA SER A 154 -6.79 28.42 -32.58
C SER A 154 -5.74 29.52 -32.72
N LYS A 155 -5.05 29.62 -33.86
CA LYS A 155 -4.11 30.71 -34.14
C LYS A 155 -4.78 32.07 -34.14
N ARG A 156 -5.95 32.21 -34.78
CA ARG A 156 -6.72 33.46 -34.79
C ARG A 156 -7.10 33.91 -33.38
N VAL A 157 -7.53 32.97 -32.53
CA VAL A 157 -7.86 33.24 -31.12
C VAL A 157 -6.61 33.62 -30.33
N GLU A 158 -5.49 32.92 -30.50
CA GLU A 158 -4.22 33.25 -29.85
C GLU A 158 -3.71 34.65 -30.24
N GLU A 159 -3.77 35.02 -31.52
CA GLU A 159 -3.40 36.36 -32.01
C GLU A 159 -4.31 37.44 -31.42
N LEU A 160 -5.62 37.20 -31.39
CA LEU A 160 -6.59 38.15 -30.83
C LEU A 160 -6.46 38.30 -29.31
N GLU A 161 -6.16 37.22 -28.58
CA GLU A 161 -5.84 37.28 -27.15
C GLU A 161 -4.52 38.01 -26.90
N HIS A 162 -3.52 37.84 -27.76
CA HIS A 162 -2.26 38.57 -27.67
C HIS A 162 -2.48 40.08 -27.82
N GLU A 163 -3.26 40.52 -28.81
CA GLU A 163 -3.62 41.94 -28.99
C GLU A 163 -4.39 42.49 -27.77
N ARG A 164 -5.34 41.73 -27.24
CA ARG A 164 -6.08 42.09 -26.02
C ARG A 164 -5.17 42.23 -24.81
N GLU A 165 -4.20 41.34 -24.66
CA GLU A 165 -3.26 41.36 -23.55
C GLU A 165 -2.30 42.56 -23.64
N LEU A 166 -1.83 42.91 -24.84
CA LEU A 166 -1.01 44.12 -25.06
C LEU A 166 -1.77 45.39 -24.66
N GLU A 167 -3.02 45.56 -25.13
CA GLU A 167 -3.85 46.70 -24.75
C GLU A 167 -4.19 46.70 -23.26
N ARG A 168 -4.43 45.52 -22.67
CA ARG A 168 -4.61 45.36 -21.22
C ARG A 168 -3.37 45.80 -20.46
N ILE A 169 -2.16 45.43 -20.88
CA ILE A 169 -0.90 45.82 -20.25
C ILE A 169 -0.69 47.33 -20.36
N VAL A 170 -0.95 47.94 -21.52
CA VAL A 170 -0.83 49.38 -21.73
C VAL A 170 -1.79 50.14 -20.81
N ALA A 171 -3.06 49.74 -20.78
CA ALA A 171 -4.08 50.39 -19.96
C ALA A 171 -3.86 50.19 -18.45
N THR A 172 -3.44 49.00 -18.02
CA THR A 172 -3.11 48.74 -16.61
C THR A 172 -1.88 49.52 -16.17
N THR A 173 -0.86 49.64 -17.04
CA THR A 173 0.36 50.43 -16.76
C THR A 173 0.04 51.92 -16.67
N ALA A 174 -0.76 52.46 -17.59
CA ALA A 174 -1.21 53.85 -17.56
C ALA A 174 -2.07 54.16 -16.32
N ALA A 175 -2.99 53.27 -15.95
CA ALA A 175 -3.81 53.43 -14.74
C ALA A 175 -2.98 53.35 -13.45
N ARG A 176 -1.94 52.50 -13.40
CA ARG A 176 -0.97 52.45 -12.30
C ARG A 176 -0.14 53.73 -12.19
N GLN A 177 0.32 54.27 -13.31
CA GLN A 177 1.05 55.55 -13.35
C GLN A 177 0.17 56.74 -12.93
N ALA A 178 -1.14 56.66 -13.14
CA ALA A 178 -2.11 57.65 -12.68
C ALA A 178 -2.50 57.50 -11.18
N GLY A 179 -1.91 56.54 -10.46
CA GLY A 179 -2.14 56.35 -9.02
C GLY A 179 -3.48 55.69 -8.65
N MET A 180 -4.14 55.00 -9.60
CA MET A 180 -5.41 54.33 -9.36
C MET A 180 -5.27 53.08 -8.47
N ASN A 181 -6.34 52.71 -7.77
CA ASN A 181 -6.37 51.50 -6.94
C ASN A 181 -6.39 50.22 -7.79
N ILE A 182 -5.95 49.09 -7.22
CA ILE A 182 -5.79 47.81 -7.93
C ILE A 182 -7.06 47.41 -8.72
N GLN A 183 -8.23 47.49 -8.09
CA GLN A 183 -9.51 47.16 -8.75
C GLN A 183 -9.87 48.09 -9.93
N GLU A 184 -9.45 49.35 -9.87
CA GLU A 184 -9.67 50.31 -10.94
C GLU A 184 -8.69 50.08 -12.09
N THR A 185 -7.45 49.68 -11.78
CA THR A 185 -6.44 49.31 -12.78
C THR A 185 -6.83 48.06 -13.56
N GLU A 186 -7.39 47.04 -12.90
CA GLU A 186 -7.90 45.83 -13.56
C GLU A 186 -9.11 46.16 -14.45
N LYS A 187 -10.08 46.94 -13.94
CA LYS A 187 -11.23 47.40 -14.74
C LYS A 187 -10.82 48.22 -15.96
N ALA A 188 -9.78 49.04 -15.85
CA ALA A 188 -9.25 49.79 -16.99
C ALA A 188 -8.63 48.85 -18.04
N GLY A 189 -7.89 47.83 -17.60
CA GLY A 189 -7.35 46.77 -18.45
C GLY A 189 -8.42 45.95 -19.16
N GLU A 190 -9.46 45.54 -18.45
CA GLU A 190 -10.59 44.79 -19.02
C GLU A 190 -11.39 45.62 -20.03
N LYS A 191 -11.66 46.89 -19.71
CA LYS A 191 -12.31 47.82 -20.65
C LYS A 191 -11.48 48.02 -21.92
N ALA A 192 -10.16 48.04 -21.83
CA ALA A 192 -9.28 48.16 -22.99
C ALA A 192 -9.32 46.90 -23.85
N ALA A 193 -9.21 45.71 -23.24
CA ALA A 193 -9.33 44.43 -23.93
C ALA A 193 -10.69 44.24 -24.61
N MET A 194 -11.79 44.68 -23.99
CA MET A 194 -13.14 44.60 -24.57
C MET A 194 -13.36 45.49 -25.81
N LYS A 195 -12.50 46.49 -26.06
CA LYS A 195 -12.59 47.31 -27.29
C LYS A 195 -12.21 46.52 -28.53
N ILE A 196 -11.40 45.47 -28.38
CA ILE A 196 -11.04 44.56 -29.47
C ILE A 196 -12.19 43.56 -29.64
N VAL A 197 -13.04 43.84 -30.62
CA VAL A 197 -14.20 43.02 -30.96
C VAL A 197 -13.75 41.78 -31.71
N ASP A 198 -14.22 40.61 -31.28
CA ASP A 198 -14.01 39.36 -32.00
C ASP A 198 -15.07 39.24 -33.11
N SER A 199 -14.64 39.22 -34.37
CA SER A 199 -15.51 39.02 -35.52
C SER A 199 -16.00 37.57 -35.68
N GLY A 200 -15.50 36.65 -34.85
CA GLY A 200 -15.83 35.23 -34.90
C GLY A 200 -15.17 34.50 -36.07
N THR A 201 -15.46 33.20 -36.17
CA THR A 201 -14.95 32.32 -37.23
C THR A 201 -15.64 32.61 -38.56
N GLU A 202 -14.94 32.46 -39.68
CA GLU A 202 -15.51 32.60 -41.04
C GLU A 202 -16.70 31.66 -41.31
N ASN A 203 -16.70 30.45 -40.73
CA ASN A 203 -17.78 29.47 -40.88
C ASN A 203 -18.00 28.65 -39.60
N ILE A 204 -18.99 29.04 -38.81
CA ILE A 204 -19.31 28.41 -37.52
C ILE A 204 -19.76 26.96 -37.68
N GLU A 205 -20.56 26.66 -38.71
CA GLU A 205 -21.08 25.32 -38.95
C GLU A 205 -19.96 24.33 -39.31
N GLU A 206 -19.02 24.76 -40.15
CA GLU A 206 -17.90 23.95 -40.58
C GLU A 206 -16.90 23.71 -39.44
N LEU A 207 -16.67 24.70 -38.59
CA LEU A 207 -15.89 24.52 -37.36
C LEU A 207 -16.57 23.54 -36.41
N SER A 208 -17.89 23.65 -36.22
CA SER A 208 -18.66 22.73 -35.38
C SER A 208 -18.60 21.29 -35.90
N LYS A 209 -18.81 21.09 -37.21
CA LYS A 209 -18.66 19.78 -37.85
C LYS A 209 -17.24 19.22 -37.74
N SER A 210 -16.23 20.08 -37.85
CA SER A 210 -14.82 19.69 -37.68
C SER A 210 -14.52 19.24 -36.26
N LYS A 211 -15.03 19.95 -35.25
CA LYS A 211 -14.92 19.56 -33.84
C LYS A 211 -15.58 18.21 -33.58
N ILE A 212 -16.83 18.04 -34.00
CA ILE A 212 -17.56 16.76 -33.88
C ILE A 212 -16.79 15.62 -34.55
N LEU A 213 -16.25 15.83 -35.76
CA LEU A 213 -15.50 14.81 -36.47
C LEU A 213 -14.22 14.40 -35.73
N ILE A 214 -13.53 15.35 -35.11
CA ILE A 214 -12.32 15.06 -34.33
C ILE A 214 -12.70 14.34 -33.04
N ASP A 215 -13.75 14.78 -32.34
CA ASP A 215 -14.25 14.11 -31.14
C ASP A 215 -14.66 12.65 -31.43
N GLU A 216 -15.44 12.43 -32.51
CA GLU A 216 -15.77 11.08 -33.00
C GLU A 216 -14.52 10.25 -33.30
N ASN A 217 -13.51 10.87 -33.94
CA ASN A 217 -12.27 10.20 -34.27
C ASN A 217 -11.43 9.86 -33.04
N GLU A 218 -11.45 10.66 -31.99
CA GLU A 218 -10.74 10.34 -30.75
C GLU A 218 -11.31 9.09 -30.06
N VAL A 219 -12.62 8.89 -30.16
CA VAL A 219 -13.35 7.74 -29.60
C VAL A 219 -13.22 6.50 -30.48
N GLU A 220 -13.68 6.56 -31.74
CA GLU A 220 -13.78 5.37 -32.57
C GLU A 220 -12.49 5.03 -33.32
N ARG A 221 -11.68 6.03 -33.68
CA ARG A 221 -10.40 5.85 -34.39
C ARG A 221 -10.54 4.87 -35.57
N SER A 222 -9.72 3.83 -35.65
CA SER A 222 -9.80 2.83 -36.73
C SER A 222 -10.94 1.83 -36.56
N LEU A 223 -11.58 1.72 -35.38
CA LEU A 223 -12.79 0.90 -35.21
C LEU A 223 -13.93 1.39 -36.12
N TRP A 224 -14.00 2.69 -36.40
CA TRP A 224 -14.96 3.27 -37.37
C TRP A 224 -14.85 2.57 -38.73
N ILE A 225 -13.63 2.32 -39.20
CA ILE A 225 -13.37 1.68 -40.49
C ILE A 225 -13.80 0.22 -40.46
N VAL A 226 -13.49 -0.50 -39.37
CA VAL A 226 -13.87 -1.90 -39.17
C VAL A 226 -15.39 -2.05 -39.19
N ARG A 227 -16.12 -1.20 -38.46
CA ARG A 227 -17.59 -1.15 -38.45
C ARG A 227 -18.18 -0.82 -39.83
N LYS A 228 -17.46 -0.04 -40.64
CA LYS A 228 -17.92 0.35 -41.98
C LYS A 228 -17.77 -0.77 -43.01
N VAL A 229 -16.72 -1.59 -42.87
CA VAL A 229 -16.34 -2.60 -43.87
C VAL A 229 -16.88 -4.00 -43.53
N SER A 230 -17.00 -4.33 -42.26
CA SER A 230 -17.46 -5.64 -41.81
C SER A 230 -18.98 -5.71 -41.68
N ASN A 231 -19.54 -6.89 -41.94
CA ASN A 231 -20.97 -7.16 -41.74
C ASN A 231 -21.31 -7.60 -40.30
N PHE A 232 -20.29 -7.80 -39.45
CA PHE A 232 -20.49 -8.20 -38.06
C PHE A 232 -20.58 -6.98 -37.14
N ARG A 233 -21.20 -7.16 -35.97
CA ARG A 233 -21.22 -6.13 -34.93
C ARG A 233 -19.86 -6.09 -34.23
N TRP A 234 -19.16 -4.98 -34.35
CA TRP A 234 -17.90 -4.70 -33.66
C TRP A 234 -18.12 -3.62 -32.60
N GLU A 235 -17.74 -3.92 -31.36
CA GLU A 235 -17.69 -2.97 -30.26
C GLU A 235 -16.25 -2.81 -29.80
N ASP A 236 -15.92 -1.69 -29.16
CA ASP A 236 -14.58 -1.53 -28.60
C ASP A 236 -14.33 -2.61 -27.54
N SER A 237 -13.28 -3.39 -27.75
CA SER A 237 -12.80 -4.41 -26.82
C SER A 237 -12.31 -3.83 -25.48
N VAL A 238 -11.77 -2.62 -25.48
CA VAL A 238 -11.17 -1.96 -24.30
C VAL A 238 -11.58 -0.48 -24.30
N PRO A 239 -12.87 -0.18 -24.04
CA PRO A 239 -13.39 1.20 -24.04
C PRO A 239 -12.90 2.01 -22.83
N CYS A 240 -12.65 1.33 -21.71
CA CYS A 240 -12.16 1.94 -20.48
C CYS A 240 -10.81 1.34 -20.08
N ARG A 241 -9.88 2.19 -19.63
CA ARG A 241 -8.59 1.79 -19.07
C ARG A 241 -8.43 2.45 -17.72
N ILE A 242 -8.09 1.66 -16.71
CA ILE A 242 -7.85 2.16 -15.35
C ILE A 242 -6.34 2.23 -15.12
N GLY A 243 -5.85 3.40 -14.74
CA GLY A 243 -4.48 3.56 -14.28
C GLY A 243 -4.33 3.07 -12.84
N ALA A 244 -3.23 2.38 -12.53
CA ALA A 244 -2.90 1.96 -11.19
C ALA A 244 -1.44 2.31 -10.86
N ARG A 245 -1.18 2.60 -9.59
CA ARG A 245 0.16 2.76 -9.05
C ARG A 245 0.27 1.89 -7.81
N MET A 246 1.37 1.15 -7.71
CA MET A 246 1.69 0.40 -6.50
C MET A 246 1.84 1.40 -5.34
N GLY A 247 0.96 1.27 -4.35
CA GLY A 247 0.91 2.10 -3.16
C GLY A 247 1.64 1.46 -1.99
N ARG A 248 0.88 0.89 -1.07
CA ARG A 248 1.42 0.19 0.10
C ARG A 248 1.63 -1.30 -0.23
N PRO A 249 2.80 -1.89 0.05
CA PRO A 249 2.98 -3.33 -0.06
C PRO A 249 2.18 -4.06 1.02
N GLU A 250 1.93 -5.34 0.78
CA GLU A 250 1.25 -6.25 1.70
C GLU A 250 2.00 -6.34 3.05
N LYS A 251 1.32 -6.69 4.15
CA LYS A 251 1.95 -6.83 5.47
C LYS A 251 1.32 -7.99 6.23
N SER A 252 2.17 -8.78 6.87
CA SER A 252 1.81 -9.83 7.82
C SER A 252 2.93 -9.88 8.87
N ALA A 253 2.70 -9.30 10.05
CA ALA A 253 3.76 -9.17 11.06
C ALA A 253 3.22 -9.01 12.49
N ARG A 254 4.02 -9.45 13.47
CA ARG A 254 3.74 -9.27 14.90
C ARG A 254 3.67 -7.79 15.25
N ARG A 255 2.66 -7.38 16.03
CA ARG A 255 2.51 -5.99 16.49
C ARG A 255 3.33 -5.77 17.75
N GLU A 256 4.52 -5.22 17.58
CA GLU A 256 5.48 -5.02 18.67
C GLU A 256 5.58 -3.55 19.09
N LEU A 257 5.71 -3.32 20.40
CA LEU A 257 6.18 -2.02 20.89
C LEU A 257 7.63 -1.80 20.42
N LYS A 258 7.99 -0.56 20.11
CA LYS A 258 9.38 -0.15 19.87
C LYS A 258 9.92 0.55 21.12
N PRO A 259 10.79 -0.08 21.93
CA PRO A 259 11.40 -1.41 21.77
C PRO A 259 10.53 -2.58 22.25
N LEU A 260 10.84 -3.79 21.73
CA LEU A 260 10.17 -5.05 22.07
C LEU A 260 10.05 -5.20 23.60
N THR A 261 8.85 -5.53 24.07
CA THR A 261 8.53 -5.65 25.50
C THR A 261 7.78 -6.96 25.74
N HIS A 262 8.12 -7.65 26.83
CA HIS A 262 7.44 -8.88 27.30
C HIS A 262 6.65 -8.62 28.59
N ALA A 263 7.14 -7.72 29.45
CA ALA A 263 6.53 -7.39 30.72
C ALA A 263 6.17 -5.91 30.80
N LEU A 264 4.92 -5.58 31.13
CA LEU A 264 4.52 -4.23 31.52
C LEU A 264 4.92 -3.95 32.98
N TYR A 265 6.23 -4.02 33.24
CA TYR A 265 6.87 -3.83 34.54
C TYR A 265 7.98 -2.77 34.41
N PRO A 266 8.03 -1.72 35.25
CA PRO A 266 9.03 -0.67 35.13
C PRO A 266 10.37 -1.08 35.75
N ILE A 267 11.46 -0.92 34.99
CA ILE A 267 12.84 -1.19 35.46
C ILE A 267 13.75 0.04 35.39
N GLY A 268 13.25 1.20 34.92
CA GLY A 268 14.04 2.40 34.73
C GLY A 268 15.22 2.20 33.78
N GLU A 269 16.36 2.81 34.08
CA GLU A 269 17.63 2.64 33.34
C GLU A 269 18.45 1.42 33.81
N ASN A 270 17.87 0.56 34.66
CA ASN A 270 18.63 -0.53 35.28
C ASN A 270 18.88 -1.71 34.35
N GLY A 271 18.05 -1.89 33.32
CA GLY A 271 18.19 -2.96 32.33
C GLY A 271 19.08 -2.65 31.13
N GLY A 272 19.87 -1.57 31.18
CA GLY A 272 20.72 -1.14 30.06
C GLY A 272 19.93 -0.67 28.83
N SER A 273 20.61 -0.51 27.70
CA SER A 273 20.00 -0.04 26.43
C SER A 273 18.91 -0.97 25.91
N GLN A 274 19.04 -2.28 26.16
CA GLN A 274 18.10 -3.32 25.74
C GLN A 274 16.94 -3.55 26.73
N LYS A 275 16.95 -2.88 27.89
CA LYS A 275 15.90 -2.96 28.93
C LYS A 275 15.65 -4.40 29.42
N LEU A 276 16.72 -5.13 29.70
CA LEU A 276 16.66 -6.51 30.17
C LEU A 276 16.37 -6.60 31.67
N LEU A 277 15.43 -7.46 32.04
CA LEU A 277 14.98 -7.67 33.41
C LEU A 277 16.07 -8.34 34.27
N ILE A 278 16.79 -9.32 33.73
CA ILE A 278 17.89 -10.00 34.44
C ILE A 278 19.03 -9.02 34.74
N GLN A 279 19.37 -8.15 33.79
CA GLN A 279 20.40 -7.13 34.01
C GLN A 279 20.00 -6.15 35.12
N ALA A 280 18.71 -5.79 35.18
CA ALA A 280 18.19 -4.97 36.27
C ALA A 280 18.24 -5.72 37.62
N ALA A 281 17.94 -7.02 37.63
CA ALA A 281 17.97 -7.87 38.82
C ALA A 281 19.38 -8.03 39.41
N ASN A 282 20.43 -8.08 38.57
CA ASN A 282 21.82 -8.14 39.04
C ASN A 282 22.27 -6.91 39.85
N LYS A 283 21.52 -5.80 39.78
CA LYS A 283 21.76 -4.62 40.64
C LYS A 283 21.10 -4.77 42.03
N GLY A 284 20.30 -5.80 42.25
CA GLY A 284 19.54 -6.05 43.48
C GLY A 284 18.37 -5.06 43.63
N ARG A 285 18.61 -3.96 44.35
CA ARG A 285 17.61 -2.93 44.64
C ARG A 285 17.51 -1.91 43.51
N ILE A 286 16.34 -1.84 42.89
CA ILE A 286 16.04 -0.84 41.86
C ILE A 286 15.06 0.21 42.39
N ARG A 287 15.24 1.47 41.98
CA ARG A 287 14.33 2.57 42.28
C ARG A 287 13.51 2.92 41.05
N VAL A 288 12.20 2.76 41.14
CA VAL A 288 11.26 2.84 40.01
C VAL A 288 9.95 3.51 40.44
N GLU A 289 9.23 4.07 39.48
CA GLU A 289 7.95 4.74 39.74
C GLU A 289 6.80 3.75 39.58
N MET A 290 6.08 3.50 40.68
CA MET A 290 4.93 2.59 40.72
C MET A 290 3.85 3.16 41.64
N GLY A 291 2.61 2.73 41.43
CA GLY A 291 1.48 3.07 42.30
C GLY A 291 1.67 2.55 43.72
N ARG A 292 1.35 3.38 44.72
CA ARG A 292 1.48 3.03 46.14
C ARG A 292 0.33 2.11 46.57
N ARG A 293 0.65 0.90 47.04
CA ARG A 293 -0.35 -0.06 47.56
C ARG A 293 0.11 -0.69 48.87
N ILE A 294 -0.85 -1.08 49.71
CA ILE A 294 -0.61 -1.74 51.00
C ILE A 294 -1.25 -3.12 51.00
N CYS A 295 -0.51 -4.12 51.48
CA CYS A 295 -1.01 -5.48 51.69
C CYS A 295 -1.98 -5.53 52.87
N GLN A 296 -3.14 -6.18 52.68
CA GLN A 296 -4.12 -6.37 53.75
C GLN A 296 -3.71 -7.43 54.78
N ASN A 297 -2.83 -8.37 54.42
CA ASN A 297 -2.41 -9.45 55.33
C ASN A 297 -1.24 -9.03 56.22
N CYS A 298 -0.15 -8.48 55.65
CA CYS A 298 1.05 -8.14 56.41
C CYS A 298 1.21 -6.64 56.70
N GLY A 299 0.31 -5.77 56.21
CA GLY A 299 0.34 -4.32 56.42
C GLY A 299 1.51 -3.58 55.74
N LYS A 300 2.47 -4.29 55.12
CA LYS A 300 3.62 -3.71 54.44
C LYS A 300 3.24 -3.12 53.08
N GLU A 301 3.97 -2.09 52.66
CA GLU A 301 3.83 -1.51 51.32
C GLU A 301 4.32 -2.52 50.26
N SER A 302 3.55 -2.67 49.19
CA SER A 302 3.87 -3.54 48.06
C SER A 302 3.24 -2.98 46.80
N PRO A 303 4.00 -2.44 45.83
CA PRO A 303 3.42 -1.81 44.63
C PRO A 303 2.76 -2.81 43.68
N ASN A 304 3.00 -4.12 43.83
CA ASN A 304 2.37 -5.19 43.06
C ASN A 304 0.94 -5.50 43.57
N LEU A 305 0.08 -6.05 42.71
CA LEU A 305 -1.29 -6.47 43.05
C LEU A 305 -1.35 -7.55 44.15
N ILE A 306 -0.40 -8.48 44.10
CA ILE A 306 -0.16 -9.51 45.10
C ILE A 306 1.07 -9.10 45.90
N CYS A 307 1.02 -9.26 47.22
CA CYS A 307 2.10 -8.85 48.10
C CYS A 307 3.37 -9.65 47.84
N HIS A 308 4.41 -8.96 47.38
CA HIS A 308 5.72 -9.54 47.09
C HIS A 308 6.66 -9.60 48.31
N ASN A 309 6.23 -9.08 49.47
CA ASN A 309 7.07 -9.07 50.66
C ASN A 309 7.20 -10.49 51.19
N ARG A 310 8.44 -10.91 51.50
CA ARG A 310 8.71 -12.20 52.14
C ARG A 310 8.27 -12.18 53.61
N ILE A 311 7.76 -13.31 54.11
CA ILE A 311 7.37 -13.49 55.51
C ILE A 311 8.65 -13.56 56.37
N LEU A 312 9.61 -14.38 55.94
CA LEU A 312 10.96 -14.49 56.48
C LEU A 312 11.96 -14.05 55.42
N ALA A 313 13.01 -13.30 55.80
CA ALA A 313 13.98 -12.80 54.84
C ALA A 313 14.82 -13.91 54.18
N SER A 314 15.02 -15.03 54.88
CA SER A 314 15.79 -16.20 54.45
C SER A 314 15.01 -17.17 53.57
N ASP A 315 13.69 -17.20 53.67
CA ASP A 315 12.84 -18.11 52.90
C ASP A 315 12.27 -17.42 51.65
N ALA A 316 12.17 -18.15 50.54
CA ALA A 316 11.66 -17.64 49.27
C ALA A 316 10.12 -17.75 49.21
N THR A 317 9.45 -17.51 50.34
CA THR A 317 8.00 -17.52 50.48
C THR A 317 7.48 -16.09 50.66
N GLU A 318 6.63 -15.65 49.73
CA GLU A 318 5.99 -14.33 49.80
C GLU A 318 4.69 -14.37 50.62
N CYS A 319 4.26 -13.20 51.09
CA CYS A 319 3.03 -13.03 51.85
C CYS A 319 1.78 -13.39 51.04
N GLY A 320 1.78 -13.17 49.71
CA GLY A 320 0.66 -13.53 48.83
C GLY A 320 -0.65 -12.74 49.04
N GLY A 321 -0.72 -11.86 50.05
CA GLY A 321 -1.92 -11.10 50.37
C GLY A 321 -2.30 -10.06 49.30
N LYS A 322 -3.60 -9.80 49.16
CA LYS A 322 -4.13 -8.78 48.24
C LYS A 322 -3.70 -7.37 48.67
N THR A 323 -3.27 -6.56 47.72
CA THR A 323 -2.90 -5.16 47.98
C THR A 323 -3.97 -4.18 47.50
N ILE A 324 -4.15 -3.08 48.23
CA ILE A 324 -5.12 -2.01 47.90
C ILE A 324 -4.37 -0.69 47.72
N GLU A 325 -4.81 0.13 46.76
CA GLU A 325 -4.23 1.45 46.51
C GLU A 325 -4.38 2.35 47.74
N ARG A 326 -3.27 2.96 48.15
CA ARG A 326 -3.28 3.96 49.22
C ARG A 326 -3.50 5.34 48.61
N LYS A 327 -4.56 6.05 49.03
CA LYS A 327 -4.76 7.45 48.63
C LYS A 327 -3.62 8.32 49.17
N SER A 328 -2.89 8.99 48.28
CA SER A 328 -1.83 9.92 48.67
C SER A 328 -2.45 11.27 49.08
N ARG A 329 -1.98 11.86 50.19
CA ARG A 329 -2.45 13.17 50.67
C ARG A 329 -1.91 14.25 49.72
N GLY A 330 -2.78 14.85 48.90
CA GLY A 330 -2.45 15.98 48.01
C GLY A 330 -2.26 15.68 46.51
N SER A 331 -2.59 14.48 46.02
CA SER A 331 -2.26 14.04 44.65
C SER A 331 -3.46 13.60 43.79
N ASN A 332 -4.64 14.19 43.97
CA ASN A 332 -5.81 13.82 43.14
C ASN A 332 -5.74 14.37 41.69
N ASN A 333 -4.98 15.44 41.45
CA ASN A 333 -4.89 16.11 40.13
C ASN A 333 -3.67 15.70 39.27
N ARG A 334 -2.85 14.73 39.70
CA ARG A 334 -1.71 14.30 38.88
C ARG A 334 -2.16 13.35 37.77
N ARG A 335 -1.67 13.59 36.55
CA ARG A 335 -1.91 12.74 35.36
C ARG A 335 -1.42 11.29 35.54
N ARG A 336 -0.42 11.08 36.40
CA ARG A 336 0.11 9.77 36.81
C ARG A 336 0.32 9.76 38.32
N LYS A 337 -0.06 8.66 38.98
CA LYS A 337 -0.13 8.53 40.45
C LYS A 337 1.06 7.79 41.09
N GLY A 338 2.04 7.37 40.31
CA GLY A 338 3.19 6.63 40.83
C GLY A 338 4.12 7.51 41.65
N GLU A 339 4.75 6.87 42.63
CA GLU A 339 5.78 7.45 43.49
C GLU A 339 7.05 6.60 43.35
N ARG A 340 8.22 7.21 43.57
CA ARG A 340 9.49 6.48 43.51
C ARG A 340 9.57 5.50 44.67
N THR A 341 9.52 4.21 44.35
CA THR A 341 9.59 3.10 45.28
C THR A 341 10.84 2.26 45.01
N THR A 342 11.33 1.59 46.05
CA THR A 342 12.47 0.67 45.96
C THR A 342 11.95 -0.75 45.93
N VAL A 343 12.39 -1.55 44.95
CA VAL A 343 12.01 -2.95 44.78
C VAL A 343 13.26 -3.82 44.74
N GLU A 344 13.25 -4.91 45.51
CA GLU A 344 14.28 -5.96 45.48
C GLU A 344 13.96 -6.96 44.36
N LEU A 345 14.40 -6.64 43.14
CA LEU A 345 13.99 -7.36 41.94
C LEU A 345 14.60 -8.77 41.87
N ASP A 346 15.83 -8.95 42.36
CA ASP A 346 16.50 -10.25 42.51
C ASP A 346 15.67 -11.23 43.33
N LYS A 347 15.26 -10.80 44.54
CA LYS A 347 14.49 -11.63 45.46
C LYS A 347 13.07 -11.89 44.94
N LEU A 348 12.45 -10.90 44.31
CA LEU A 348 11.15 -11.04 43.68
C LEU A 348 11.20 -12.12 42.59
N LEU A 349 12.15 -12.03 41.66
CA LEU A 349 12.27 -12.95 40.55
C LEU A 349 12.56 -14.39 41.00
N GLU A 350 13.34 -14.57 42.06
CA GLU A 350 13.60 -15.90 42.60
C GLU A 350 12.32 -16.58 43.11
N VAL A 351 11.49 -15.84 43.87
CA VAL A 351 10.19 -16.34 44.37
C VAL A 351 9.29 -16.70 43.18
N LYS A 352 9.18 -15.80 42.20
CA LYS A 352 8.31 -15.99 41.03
C LYS A 352 8.79 -17.11 40.10
N ARG A 353 10.09 -17.33 40.00
CA ARG A 353 10.66 -18.48 39.30
C ARG A 353 10.22 -19.80 39.93
N ARG A 354 10.28 -19.89 41.27
CA ARG A 354 9.87 -21.09 42.02
C ARG A 354 8.36 -21.31 41.94
N SER A 355 7.56 -20.25 42.10
CA SER A 355 6.09 -20.35 42.02
C SER A 355 5.60 -20.84 40.67
N LEU A 356 6.27 -20.44 39.58
CA LEU A 356 5.96 -20.91 38.22
C LEU A 356 6.52 -22.31 37.90
N GLY A 357 7.24 -22.95 38.82
CA GLY A 357 7.88 -24.25 38.58
C GLY A 357 8.90 -24.22 37.44
N LEU A 358 9.73 -23.16 37.37
CA LEU A 358 10.75 -23.00 36.32
C LEU A 358 12.15 -23.23 36.90
N ASP A 359 12.98 -24.05 36.25
CA ASP A 359 14.36 -24.29 36.70
C ASP A 359 15.25 -23.06 36.52
N ARG A 360 15.08 -22.35 35.39
CA ARG A 360 15.86 -21.15 35.04
C ARG A 360 14.95 -20.10 34.42
N LEU A 361 15.28 -18.83 34.64
CA LEU A 361 14.60 -17.73 33.97
C LEU A 361 15.05 -17.63 32.50
N PRO A 362 14.14 -17.30 31.57
CA PRO A 362 14.49 -16.99 30.19
C PRO A 362 15.54 -15.88 30.11
N LYS A 363 16.56 -16.05 29.26
CA LYS A 363 17.68 -15.11 29.12
C LYS A 363 17.25 -13.71 28.64
N MET A 364 16.22 -13.66 27.80
CA MET A 364 15.76 -12.41 27.17
C MET A 364 14.36 -12.02 27.63
N ILE A 365 14.26 -11.41 28.82
CA ILE A 365 13.02 -10.77 29.27
C ILE A 365 13.21 -9.26 29.19
N LYS A 366 12.50 -8.63 28.26
CA LYS A 366 12.49 -7.16 28.10
C LYS A 366 11.30 -6.55 28.83
N ALA A 367 11.55 -5.50 29.61
CA ALA A 367 10.53 -4.81 30.39
C ALA A 367 10.47 -3.31 30.03
N GLN A 368 9.46 -2.60 30.54
CA GLN A 368 9.30 -1.18 30.27
C GLN A 368 10.24 -0.32 31.12
N LYS A 369 10.62 0.85 30.58
CA LYS A 369 11.38 1.83 31.36
C LYS A 369 10.50 2.43 32.46
N GLU A 370 9.29 2.85 32.10
CA GLU A 370 8.30 3.52 32.96
C GLU A 370 6.89 3.05 32.58
N LEU A 371 5.98 3.05 33.54
CA LEU A 371 4.56 2.79 33.29
C LEU A 371 3.86 4.07 32.86
N LEU A 372 3.10 3.99 31.75
CA LEU A 372 2.40 5.13 31.17
C LEU A 372 0.95 5.27 31.65
N SER A 373 0.44 4.29 32.41
CA SER A 373 -0.93 4.27 32.92
C SER A 373 -1.16 5.29 34.04
N VAL A 374 -2.42 5.63 34.29
CA VAL A 374 -2.80 6.61 35.35
C VAL A 374 -2.37 6.09 36.73
N GLY A 375 -2.71 4.84 37.03
CA GLY A 375 -2.41 4.22 38.33
C GLY A 375 -0.96 3.77 38.48
N GLN A 376 -0.19 3.69 37.38
CA GLN A 376 1.16 3.12 37.34
C GLN A 376 1.26 1.79 38.13
N THR A 377 0.22 0.96 38.02
CA THR A 377 0.19 -0.39 38.58
C THR A 377 0.87 -1.33 37.59
N PRO A 378 1.94 -2.04 37.99
CA PRO A 378 2.62 -2.97 37.11
C PRO A 378 1.77 -4.22 36.84
N GLU A 379 1.94 -4.80 35.66
CA GLU A 379 1.46 -6.16 35.39
C GLU A 379 2.23 -7.18 36.26
N PRO A 380 1.60 -8.28 36.70
CA PRO A 380 2.32 -9.38 37.35
C PRO A 380 3.53 -9.83 36.53
N ILE A 381 4.71 -9.88 37.16
CA ILE A 381 5.98 -10.15 36.49
C ILE A 381 6.04 -11.58 35.92
N GLU A 382 5.26 -12.48 36.51
CA GLU A 382 5.03 -13.86 36.10
C GLU A 382 4.56 -13.95 34.64
N LYS A 383 3.61 -13.09 34.25
CA LYS A 383 3.14 -13.00 32.87
C LYS A 383 4.28 -12.63 31.93
N GLY A 384 5.11 -11.68 32.33
CA GLY A 384 6.31 -11.28 31.59
C GLY A 384 7.38 -12.38 31.46
N ILE A 385 7.56 -13.21 32.50
CA ILE A 385 8.46 -14.36 32.48
C ILE A 385 7.95 -15.43 31.50
N LEU A 386 6.67 -15.77 31.56
CA LEU A 386 6.06 -16.75 30.66
C LEU A 386 6.04 -16.25 29.20
N ARG A 387 5.75 -14.98 28.97
CA ARG A 387 5.90 -14.36 27.63
C ARG A 387 7.34 -14.44 27.11
N GLY A 388 8.33 -14.17 27.95
CA GLY A 388 9.75 -14.32 27.61
C GLY A 388 10.18 -15.77 27.36
N LYS A 389 9.51 -16.76 27.98
CA LYS A 389 9.73 -18.20 27.72
C LYS A 389 9.24 -18.60 26.32
N HIS A 390 8.08 -18.07 25.91
CA HIS A 390 7.42 -18.39 24.63
C HIS A 390 7.74 -17.40 23.51
N GLY A 391 8.61 -16.40 23.73
CA GLY A 391 8.95 -15.39 22.72
C GLY A 391 7.78 -14.47 22.33
N VAL A 392 6.77 -14.33 23.19
CA VAL A 392 5.56 -13.53 22.94
C VAL A 392 5.77 -12.09 23.41
N SER A 393 5.48 -11.12 22.55
CA SER A 393 5.53 -9.70 22.89
C SER A 393 4.19 -9.20 23.44
N VAL A 394 4.23 -8.23 24.36
CA VAL A 394 3.04 -7.58 24.90
C VAL A 394 2.85 -6.19 24.30
N PHE A 395 1.61 -5.86 23.93
CA PHE A 395 1.21 -4.51 23.54
C PHE A 395 0.81 -3.67 24.75
N ARG A 396 0.51 -2.38 24.55
CA ARG A 396 0.27 -1.41 25.64
C ARG A 396 -0.91 -1.74 26.57
N ASP A 397 -1.80 -2.61 26.12
CA ASP A 397 -3.01 -3.01 26.82
C ASP A 397 -2.96 -4.43 27.40
N GLY A 398 -1.78 -5.08 27.34
CA GLY A 398 -1.56 -6.42 27.89
C GLY A 398 -1.75 -7.57 26.90
N THR A 399 -2.28 -7.29 25.71
CA THR A 399 -2.59 -8.29 24.68
C THR A 399 -1.42 -8.55 23.74
N SER A 400 -1.42 -9.72 23.10
CA SER A 400 -0.49 -10.14 22.05
C SER A 400 -1.23 -10.08 20.71
N ARG A 401 -0.62 -9.48 19.68
CA ARG A 401 -1.33 -9.16 18.44
C ARG A 401 -0.50 -9.42 17.21
N TYR A 402 -1.21 -9.78 16.15
CA TYR A 402 -0.66 -9.99 14.83
C TYR A 402 -1.38 -9.10 13.81
N ASP A 403 -0.65 -8.23 13.12
CA ASP A 403 -1.18 -7.32 12.10
C ASP A 403 -1.11 -7.99 10.72
N MET A 404 -2.18 -7.87 9.93
CA MET A 404 -2.25 -8.32 8.54
C MET A 404 -3.08 -7.35 7.68
N ILE A 405 -2.76 -7.25 6.39
CA ILE A 405 -3.58 -6.50 5.43
C ILE A 405 -4.93 -7.21 5.24
N ASP A 406 -6.01 -6.45 5.16
CA ASP A 406 -7.35 -6.99 4.95
C ASP A 406 -7.64 -7.24 3.47
N VAL A 407 -8.19 -8.43 3.17
CA VAL A 407 -8.64 -8.78 1.82
C VAL A 407 -10.04 -9.38 1.90
N PRO A 408 -11.05 -8.77 1.26
CA PRO A 408 -12.42 -9.27 1.32
C PRO A 408 -12.57 -10.52 0.46
N VAL A 409 -13.25 -11.54 1.00
CA VAL A 409 -13.64 -12.73 0.26
C VAL A 409 -15.03 -13.19 0.71
N THR A 410 -15.84 -13.68 -0.21
CA THR A 410 -17.18 -14.23 0.08
C THR A 410 -17.24 -15.74 -0.12
N HIS A 411 -16.39 -16.30 -0.97
CA HIS A 411 -16.37 -17.73 -1.31
C HIS A 411 -14.94 -18.28 -1.29
N PHE A 412 -14.81 -19.56 -0.97
CA PHE A 412 -13.52 -20.23 -0.95
C PHE A 412 -13.70 -21.73 -1.23
N LYS A 413 -12.63 -22.41 -1.63
CA LYS A 413 -12.56 -23.86 -1.67
C LYS A 413 -11.76 -24.37 -0.46
N PRO A 414 -12.13 -25.52 0.15
CA PRO A 414 -11.36 -26.11 1.26
C PRO A 414 -9.86 -26.24 0.97
N LYS A 415 -9.50 -26.64 -0.26
CA LYS A 415 -8.10 -26.76 -0.71
C LYS A 415 -7.32 -25.45 -0.66
N GLU A 416 -7.97 -24.31 -0.89
CA GLU A 416 -7.33 -22.99 -0.93
C GLU A 416 -6.93 -22.51 0.46
N ILE A 417 -7.63 -23.01 1.49
CA ILE A 417 -7.44 -22.61 2.88
C ILE A 417 -6.69 -23.65 3.72
N TYR A 418 -6.13 -24.67 3.06
CA TYR A 418 -5.39 -25.78 3.69
C TYR A 418 -6.16 -26.45 4.84
N THR A 419 -7.48 -26.58 4.71
CA THR A 419 -8.35 -27.23 5.70
C THR A 419 -9.23 -28.24 5.00
N SER A 420 -9.29 -29.47 5.53
CA SER A 420 -10.09 -30.53 4.93
C SER A 420 -11.59 -30.23 5.00
N TRP A 421 -12.33 -30.64 3.98
CA TRP A 421 -13.78 -30.53 3.93
C TRP A 421 -14.47 -31.18 5.14
N ASN A 422 -13.95 -32.30 5.65
CA ASN A 422 -14.44 -32.96 6.87
C ASN A 422 -14.44 -32.00 8.07
N LYS A 423 -13.36 -31.25 8.26
CA LYS A 423 -13.23 -30.31 9.37
C LYS A 423 -14.15 -29.11 9.20
N LEU A 424 -14.36 -28.66 7.96
CA LEU A 424 -15.31 -27.59 7.65
C LEU A 424 -16.76 -28.03 7.86
N TYR A 425 -17.07 -29.28 7.53
CA TYR A 425 -18.36 -29.91 7.81
C TYR A 425 -18.65 -29.87 9.32
N ASP A 426 -17.68 -30.28 10.16
CA ASP A 426 -17.80 -30.19 11.63
C ASP A 426 -17.97 -28.74 12.14
N LEU A 427 -17.49 -27.75 11.39
CA LEU A 427 -17.64 -26.32 11.70
C LEU A 427 -18.99 -25.73 11.22
N GLY A 428 -19.82 -26.53 10.55
CA GLY A 428 -21.17 -26.16 10.09
C GLY A 428 -21.29 -25.88 8.58
N TYR A 429 -20.25 -26.12 7.79
CA TYR A 429 -20.31 -26.02 6.33
C TYR A 429 -20.87 -27.32 5.73
N GLU A 430 -22.19 -27.49 5.80
CA GLU A 430 -22.85 -28.74 5.37
C GLU A 430 -23.05 -28.84 3.85
N LYS A 431 -23.23 -27.69 3.19
CA LYS A 431 -23.59 -27.58 1.77
C LYS A 431 -22.70 -26.59 1.06
N ASP A 432 -22.48 -26.84 -0.23
CA ASP A 432 -21.82 -25.91 -1.12
C ASP A 432 -22.76 -24.78 -1.59
N VAL A 433 -22.21 -23.90 -2.41
CA VAL A 433 -22.93 -22.73 -2.93
C VAL A 433 -24.08 -23.07 -3.90
N PHE A 434 -24.08 -24.26 -4.49
CA PHE A 434 -25.17 -24.75 -5.34
C PHE A 434 -26.23 -25.53 -4.54
N GLY A 435 -25.95 -25.79 -3.26
CA GLY A 435 -26.84 -26.50 -2.34
C GLY A 435 -26.59 -28.01 -2.27
N ASP A 436 -25.53 -28.49 -2.92
CA ASP A 436 -25.11 -29.90 -2.87
C ASP A 436 -24.38 -30.19 -1.55
N GLU A 437 -24.43 -31.45 -1.08
CA GLU A 437 -23.75 -31.85 0.16
C GLU A 437 -22.22 -31.75 0.01
N LEU A 438 -21.55 -31.24 1.06
CA LEU A 438 -20.10 -31.12 1.07
C LEU A 438 -19.44 -32.50 1.19
N SER A 439 -18.66 -32.87 0.17
CA SER A 439 -17.96 -34.16 0.07
C SER A 439 -16.55 -34.08 -0.53
N SER A 440 -16.13 -32.90 -1.02
CA SER A 440 -14.84 -32.71 -1.69
C SER A 440 -14.19 -31.37 -1.34
N ASP A 441 -12.86 -31.33 -1.41
CA ASP A 441 -12.05 -30.11 -1.21
C ASP A 441 -12.08 -29.14 -2.40
N ASP A 442 -12.69 -29.55 -3.53
CA ASP A 442 -12.83 -28.74 -4.75
C ASP A 442 -14.17 -27.95 -4.82
N GLN A 443 -15.12 -28.27 -3.93
CA GLN A 443 -16.40 -27.57 -3.86
C GLN A 443 -16.23 -26.14 -3.34
N ILE A 444 -17.01 -25.22 -3.90
CA ILE A 444 -16.99 -23.80 -3.51
C ILE A 444 -18.00 -23.60 -2.38
N LEU A 445 -17.50 -23.10 -1.25
CA LEU A 445 -18.28 -22.79 -0.05
C LEU A 445 -18.47 -21.28 0.07
N GLU A 446 -19.65 -20.87 0.54
CA GLU A 446 -19.90 -19.49 0.96
C GLU A 446 -19.37 -19.26 2.37
N LEU A 447 -18.46 -18.30 2.55
CA LEU A 447 -17.83 -17.96 3.82
C LEU A 447 -18.83 -17.38 4.82
N PHE A 448 -18.87 -17.94 6.04
CA PHE A 448 -19.69 -17.36 7.09
C PHE A 448 -19.17 -15.96 7.51
N PRO A 449 -20.07 -14.99 7.81
CA PRO A 449 -19.67 -13.59 8.00
C PRO A 449 -18.65 -13.31 9.10
N GLN A 450 -18.45 -14.19 10.10
CA GLN A 450 -17.47 -14.03 11.18
C GLN A 450 -16.32 -15.04 11.11
N ASP A 451 -16.22 -15.81 10.03
CA ASP A 451 -15.11 -16.71 9.79
C ASP A 451 -13.97 -15.98 9.06
N ILE A 452 -12.73 -16.32 9.42
CA ILE A 452 -11.52 -15.67 8.88
C ILE A 452 -10.48 -16.70 8.45
N ILE A 453 -9.68 -16.33 7.46
CA ILE A 453 -8.58 -17.11 6.90
C ILE A 453 -7.29 -16.28 7.03
N PRO A 454 -6.58 -16.38 8.17
CA PRO A 454 -5.31 -15.67 8.41
C PRO A 454 -4.12 -16.23 7.58
N SER A 455 -3.11 -15.40 7.38
CA SER A 455 -1.82 -15.80 6.80
C SER A 455 -1.09 -16.86 7.64
N LEU A 456 -0.49 -17.85 6.98
CA LEU A 456 0.45 -18.82 7.56
C LEU A 456 1.65 -18.16 8.24
N ASN A 457 2.02 -16.93 7.85
CA ASN A 457 3.07 -16.17 8.54
C ASN A 457 2.74 -15.89 10.02
N ALA A 458 1.48 -16.06 10.44
CA ALA A 458 1.04 -15.93 11.82
C ALA A 458 1.26 -17.18 12.67
N GLU A 459 1.55 -18.33 12.05
CA GLU A 459 1.70 -19.65 12.67
C GLU A 459 2.50 -19.61 13.98
N GLU A 460 3.78 -19.25 13.88
CA GLU A 460 4.70 -19.28 15.02
C GLU A 460 4.22 -18.37 16.15
N HIS A 461 3.64 -17.22 15.80
CA HIS A 461 3.13 -16.27 16.78
C HIS A 461 1.90 -16.80 17.51
N LEU A 462 0.90 -17.30 16.77
CA LEU A 462 -0.36 -17.77 17.35
C LEU A 462 -0.17 -19.04 18.18
N ILE A 463 0.66 -19.99 17.72
CA ILE A 463 1.03 -21.18 18.50
C ILE A 463 1.73 -20.76 19.79
N SER A 464 2.69 -19.84 19.71
CA SER A 464 3.40 -19.32 20.90
C SER A 464 2.45 -18.61 21.86
N THR A 465 1.46 -17.86 21.36
CA THR A 465 0.43 -17.22 22.19
C THR A 465 -0.49 -18.23 22.85
N CYS A 466 -0.93 -19.28 22.15
CA CYS A 466 -1.74 -20.36 22.73
C CYS A 466 -0.98 -21.10 23.84
N ASN A 467 0.26 -21.49 23.57
CA ASN A 467 1.14 -22.13 24.56
C ASN A 467 1.42 -21.24 25.77
N PHE A 468 1.55 -19.92 25.56
CA PHE A 468 1.65 -18.95 26.64
C PHE A 468 0.38 -18.90 27.49
N VAL A 469 -0.80 -18.89 26.87
CA VAL A 469 -2.08 -18.89 27.59
C VAL A 469 -2.26 -20.16 28.40
N ASP A 470 -1.92 -21.33 27.86
CA ASP A 470 -2.02 -22.61 28.57
C ASP A 470 -1.05 -22.66 29.76
N ASP A 471 0.22 -22.29 29.57
CA ASP A 471 1.18 -22.20 30.67
C ASP A 471 0.74 -21.14 31.71
N LEU A 472 0.08 -20.07 31.30
CA LEU A 472 -0.45 -19.05 32.20
C LEU A 472 -1.62 -19.60 33.03
N LEU A 473 -2.54 -20.34 32.42
CA LEU A 473 -3.65 -21.00 33.11
C LEU A 473 -3.12 -22.02 34.13
N VAL A 474 -2.21 -22.89 33.73
CA VAL A 474 -1.66 -23.96 34.58
C VAL A 474 -0.77 -23.39 35.69
N ARG A 475 0.26 -22.60 35.34
CA ARG A 475 1.33 -22.23 36.28
C ARG A 475 1.00 -21.01 37.14
N PHE A 476 0.12 -20.12 36.67
CA PHE A 476 -0.22 -18.89 37.41
C PHE A 476 -1.63 -18.92 37.98
N TYR A 477 -2.62 -19.42 37.23
CA TYR A 477 -4.01 -19.50 37.70
C TYR A 477 -4.38 -20.84 38.34
N GLY A 478 -3.60 -21.90 38.15
CA GLY A 478 -3.91 -23.24 38.69
C GLY A 478 -5.13 -23.89 38.03
N MET A 479 -5.35 -23.62 36.75
CA MET A 479 -6.46 -24.14 35.95
C MET A 479 -5.96 -25.10 34.86
N ASP A 480 -6.86 -25.89 34.28
CA ASP A 480 -6.55 -26.76 33.14
C ASP A 480 -6.17 -25.93 31.89
N PRO A 481 -5.30 -26.47 31.01
CA PRO A 481 -4.97 -25.81 29.74
C PRO A 481 -6.19 -25.75 28.81
N PHE A 482 -6.27 -24.71 27.97
CA PHE A 482 -7.42 -24.45 27.12
C PHE A 482 -7.19 -24.88 25.66
N TYR A 483 -6.05 -24.52 25.07
CA TYR A 483 -5.81 -24.71 23.63
C TYR A 483 -5.15 -26.06 23.31
N ASN A 484 -4.11 -26.46 24.04
CA ASN A 484 -3.31 -27.67 23.81
C ASN A 484 -2.82 -27.83 22.35
N VAL A 485 -2.46 -26.70 21.72
CA VAL A 485 -2.11 -26.61 20.29
C VAL A 485 -0.69 -27.12 20.03
N LYS A 486 -0.53 -27.97 19.01
CA LYS A 486 0.77 -28.43 18.50
C LYS A 486 1.04 -27.93 17.07
N SER A 487 0.01 -27.86 16.24
CA SER A 487 0.08 -27.37 14.86
C SER A 487 -0.96 -26.28 14.59
N VAL A 488 -0.83 -25.57 13.47
CA VAL A 488 -1.83 -24.58 13.04
C VAL A 488 -3.21 -25.17 12.76
N GLU A 489 -3.27 -26.45 12.42
CA GLU A 489 -4.52 -27.16 12.20
C GLU A 489 -5.34 -27.22 13.50
N ASP A 490 -4.71 -27.36 14.66
CA ASP A 490 -5.39 -27.41 15.96
C ASP A 490 -6.09 -26.08 16.32
N ILE A 491 -5.63 -24.96 15.73
CA ILE A 491 -6.22 -23.64 15.94
C ILE A 491 -7.53 -23.49 15.14
N VAL A 492 -7.72 -24.25 14.06
CA VAL A 492 -8.96 -24.20 13.26
C VAL A 492 -10.17 -24.53 14.11
N GLY A 493 -11.15 -23.63 14.13
CA GLY A 493 -12.32 -23.63 15.02
C GLY A 493 -12.19 -22.73 16.25
N SER A 494 -10.97 -22.29 16.59
CA SER A 494 -10.73 -21.39 17.72
C SER A 494 -11.26 -19.98 17.45
N LEU A 495 -11.75 -19.35 18.52
CA LEU A 495 -12.21 -17.97 18.50
C LEU A 495 -11.06 -16.97 18.69
N ALA A 496 -11.11 -15.89 17.93
CA ALA A 496 -10.21 -14.76 17.97
C ALA A 496 -10.99 -13.44 18.01
N ILE A 497 -10.29 -12.34 18.29
CA ILE A 497 -10.83 -10.98 18.21
C ILE A 497 -10.12 -10.26 17.08
N GLY A 498 -10.88 -9.86 16.06
CA GLY A 498 -10.43 -8.91 15.05
C GLY A 498 -10.54 -7.48 15.60
N LEU A 499 -9.46 -6.71 15.50
CA LEU A 499 -9.40 -5.34 15.98
C LEU A 499 -8.64 -4.45 15.00
N ALA A 500 -9.34 -3.44 14.49
CA ALA A 500 -8.77 -2.42 13.63
C ALA A 500 -7.94 -1.40 14.42
N PRO A 501 -6.83 -0.88 13.87
CA PRO A 501 -6.17 0.30 14.41
C PRO A 501 -7.14 1.49 14.43
N HIS A 502 -6.94 2.40 15.35
CA HIS A 502 -7.78 3.56 15.64
C HIS A 502 -9.22 3.23 16.06
N THR A 503 -9.51 1.99 16.44
CA THR A 503 -10.83 1.60 16.97
C THR A 503 -10.73 1.04 18.38
N SER A 504 -11.88 0.83 19.02
CA SER A 504 -11.94 0.23 20.36
C SER A 504 -13.03 -0.83 20.53
N GLY A 505 -13.74 -1.16 19.45
CA GLY A 505 -14.64 -2.29 19.36
C GLY A 505 -13.92 -3.42 18.65
N GLY A 506 -13.65 -4.51 19.35
CA GLY A 506 -13.22 -5.75 18.71
C GLY A 506 -14.44 -6.51 18.18
N VAL A 507 -14.26 -7.28 17.12
CA VAL A 507 -15.28 -8.17 16.56
C VAL A 507 -14.83 -9.60 16.76
N LEU A 508 -15.69 -10.44 17.34
CA LEU A 508 -15.44 -11.86 17.51
C LEU A 508 -15.39 -12.54 16.14
N CYS A 509 -14.39 -13.39 15.93
CA CYS A 509 -14.28 -14.22 14.74
C CYS A 509 -13.82 -15.63 15.08
N ARG A 510 -13.95 -16.53 14.10
CA ARG A 510 -13.48 -17.92 14.16
C ARG A 510 -12.48 -18.17 13.04
N ILE A 511 -11.37 -18.81 13.36
CA ILE A 511 -10.34 -19.18 12.37
C ILE A 511 -10.77 -20.48 11.69
N ILE A 512 -10.89 -20.50 10.37
CA ILE A 512 -11.35 -21.70 9.63
C ILE A 512 -10.29 -22.34 8.74
N GLY A 513 -9.16 -21.67 8.54
CA GLY A 513 -8.06 -22.16 7.71
C GLY A 513 -6.96 -21.12 7.57
N TRP A 514 -6.11 -21.28 6.57
CA TRP A 514 -4.89 -20.51 6.40
C TRP A 514 -4.63 -20.13 4.95
N THR A 515 -3.81 -19.11 4.70
CA THR A 515 -3.36 -18.74 3.35
C THR A 515 -1.85 -18.52 3.32
N LYS A 516 -1.18 -18.83 2.19
CA LYS A 516 0.24 -18.47 2.01
C LYS A 516 0.44 -16.98 1.73
N ALA A 517 -0.60 -16.26 1.34
CA ALA A 517 -0.53 -14.83 1.09
C ALA A 517 -0.20 -14.08 2.39
N SER A 518 0.50 -12.95 2.27
CA SER A 518 0.79 -12.05 3.40
C SER A 518 -0.42 -11.15 3.72
N ALA A 519 -1.61 -11.75 3.82
CA ALA A 519 -2.90 -11.09 4.01
C ALA A 519 -3.84 -11.93 4.89
N GLY A 520 -4.86 -11.30 5.47
CA GLY A 520 -5.95 -11.97 6.15
C GLY A 520 -7.23 -11.83 5.35
N TYR A 521 -7.81 -12.95 4.93
CA TYR A 521 -9.08 -12.96 4.20
C TYR A 521 -10.25 -13.07 5.16
N ALA A 522 -11.31 -12.30 4.92
CA ALA A 522 -12.56 -12.44 5.64
C ALA A 522 -13.74 -11.86 4.84
N HIS A 523 -14.95 -12.10 5.33
CA HIS A 523 -16.15 -11.54 4.73
C HIS A 523 -16.14 -10.00 4.73
N PRO A 524 -16.62 -9.31 3.66
CA PRO A 524 -16.66 -7.85 3.62
C PRO A 524 -17.34 -7.22 4.84
N LEU A 525 -18.44 -7.82 5.30
CA LEU A 525 -19.15 -7.38 6.51
C LEU A 525 -18.28 -7.44 7.77
N PHE A 526 -17.39 -8.42 7.89
CA PHE A 526 -16.47 -8.51 9.03
C PHE A 526 -15.47 -7.35 9.05
N HIS A 527 -14.87 -7.03 7.90
CA HIS A 527 -13.95 -5.91 7.77
C HIS A 527 -14.64 -4.58 8.09
N ALA A 528 -15.81 -4.34 7.51
CA ALA A 528 -16.58 -3.13 7.77
C ALA A 528 -17.09 -3.03 9.20
N ALA A 529 -17.40 -4.15 9.88
CA ALA A 529 -17.80 -4.13 11.29
C ALA A 529 -16.68 -3.65 12.24
N LYS A 530 -15.43 -3.81 11.83
CA LYS A 530 -14.26 -3.22 12.51
C LYS A 530 -14.05 -1.75 12.13
N ARG A 531 -14.97 -1.12 11.38
CA ARG A 531 -14.89 0.25 10.84
C ARG A 531 -13.65 0.46 9.98
N ARG A 532 -13.43 -0.48 9.06
CA ARG A 532 -12.31 -0.48 8.11
C ARG A 532 -12.79 -0.64 6.69
N ASN A 533 -12.01 -0.05 5.79
CA ASN A 533 -12.18 -0.14 4.36
C ASN A 533 -11.12 -1.08 3.82
N CYS A 534 -11.44 -1.84 2.78
CA CYS A 534 -10.48 -2.77 2.18
C CYS A 534 -9.64 -2.08 1.10
N ASP A 535 -9.06 -0.90 1.39
CA ASP A 535 -8.25 -0.08 0.48
C ASP A 535 -6.73 -0.15 0.78
N GLY A 536 -6.30 -1.21 1.48
CA GLY A 536 -4.91 -1.42 1.93
C GLY A 536 -4.69 -1.11 3.41
N ASP A 537 -5.76 -1.21 4.19
CA ASP A 537 -5.75 -1.11 5.63
C ASP A 537 -5.16 -2.36 6.29
N GLU A 538 -4.93 -2.28 7.59
CA GLU A 538 -4.38 -3.39 8.36
C GLU A 538 -5.28 -3.66 9.53
N ASP A 539 -5.56 -4.93 9.77
CA ASP A 539 -6.28 -5.40 10.93
C ASP A 539 -5.38 -6.25 11.82
N SER A 540 -5.65 -6.21 13.12
CA SER A 540 -4.98 -7.08 14.07
C SER A 540 -5.89 -8.22 14.51
N ILE A 541 -5.31 -9.41 14.63
CA ILE A 541 -5.94 -10.56 15.28
C ILE A 541 -5.26 -10.83 16.62
N LEU A 542 -6.05 -11.18 17.62
CA LEU A 542 -5.58 -11.72 18.90
C LEU A 542 -6.45 -12.90 19.33
N MET A 543 -5.86 -13.89 19.99
CA MET A 543 -6.61 -15.04 20.50
C MET A 543 -7.59 -14.60 21.60
N LEU A 544 -8.82 -15.14 21.59
CA LEU A 544 -9.88 -14.72 22.50
C LEU A 544 -9.45 -14.81 23.97
N MET A 545 -8.87 -15.94 24.38
CA MET A 545 -8.46 -16.15 25.78
C MET A 545 -7.30 -15.24 26.21
N ASP A 546 -6.38 -14.89 25.30
CA ASP A 546 -5.35 -13.88 25.58
C ASP A 546 -5.98 -12.51 25.85
N GLY A 547 -6.95 -12.12 25.00
CA GLY A 547 -7.74 -10.91 25.17
C GLY A 547 -8.46 -10.87 26.52
N LEU A 548 -9.11 -11.96 26.93
CA LEU A 548 -9.88 -12.01 28.18
C LEU A 548 -9.00 -11.98 29.44
N LEU A 549 -7.88 -12.72 29.44
CA LEU A 549 -7.02 -12.89 30.63
C LEU A 549 -6.04 -11.74 30.84
N ASN A 550 -5.55 -11.13 29.75
CA ASN A 550 -4.41 -10.22 29.81
C ASN A 550 -4.77 -8.76 29.56
N PHE A 551 -5.94 -8.47 28.99
CA PHE A 551 -6.41 -7.11 28.84
C PHE A 551 -6.80 -6.47 30.18
N SER A 552 -6.45 -5.19 30.36
CA SER A 552 -7.01 -4.38 31.45
C SER A 552 -7.07 -2.89 31.13
N LYS A 553 -8.20 -2.25 31.45
CA LYS A 553 -8.36 -0.78 31.33
C LYS A 553 -7.39 -0.02 32.24
N HIS A 554 -6.89 -0.63 33.31
CA HIS A 554 -6.00 0.01 34.30
C HIS A 554 -4.55 0.17 33.82
N ILE A 555 -4.12 -0.61 32.82
CA ILE A 555 -2.76 -0.55 32.25
C ILE A 555 -2.67 0.33 31.00
N LEU A 556 -3.82 0.77 30.45
CA LEU A 556 -3.85 1.67 29.31
C LEU A 556 -3.14 3.01 29.61
N PRO A 557 -2.40 3.59 28.64
CA PRO A 557 -1.73 4.86 28.83
C PRO A 557 -2.69 6.02 29.17
N SER A 558 -2.26 6.95 30.02
CA SER A 558 -2.97 8.21 30.30
C SER A 558 -2.79 9.29 29.20
N GLY A 559 -2.16 8.90 28.09
CA GLY A 559 -1.95 9.68 26.87
C GLY A 559 -3.24 10.06 26.16
N ARG A 560 -3.22 11.13 25.33
CA ARG A 560 -4.22 11.24 24.25
C ARG A 560 -4.05 10.02 23.34
N GLY A 561 -5.16 9.38 22.94
CA GLY A 561 -5.13 8.16 22.13
C GLY A 561 -4.77 6.87 22.89
N GLY A 562 -4.57 6.91 24.22
CA GLY A 562 -4.19 5.71 24.99
C GLY A 562 -5.27 4.63 25.06
N ARG A 563 -6.53 4.99 24.82
CA ARG A 563 -7.69 4.08 24.77
C ARG A 563 -8.02 3.56 23.37
N MET A 564 -7.44 4.17 22.34
CA MET A 564 -7.59 3.70 20.97
C MET A 564 -6.78 2.41 20.80
N ASP A 565 -7.10 1.62 19.79
CA ASP A 565 -6.49 0.31 19.50
C ASP A 565 -6.54 -0.62 20.72
N ALA A 566 -7.61 -0.62 21.51
CA ALA A 566 -7.78 -1.52 22.65
C ALA A 566 -9.20 -2.08 22.63
N PRO A 567 -9.40 -3.39 22.80
CA PRO A 567 -10.73 -4.02 22.72
C PRO A 567 -11.56 -3.69 23.97
N LEU A 568 -12.12 -2.47 24.03
CA LEU A 568 -12.93 -2.00 25.16
C LEU A 568 -14.32 -2.62 25.18
N VAL A 569 -14.83 -2.97 24.00
CA VAL A 569 -16.10 -3.64 23.73
C VAL A 569 -15.82 -4.76 22.73
N LEU A 570 -16.54 -5.88 22.86
CA LEU A 570 -16.48 -7.01 21.95
C LEU A 570 -17.86 -7.22 21.33
N THR A 571 -17.95 -7.07 20.02
CA THR A 571 -19.14 -7.41 19.23
C THR A 571 -19.12 -8.91 18.95
N THR A 572 -20.14 -9.63 19.43
CA THR A 572 -20.21 -11.09 19.30
C THR A 572 -21.00 -11.55 18.08
N ARG A 573 -21.91 -10.71 17.56
CA ARG A 573 -22.75 -10.98 16.40
C ARG A 573 -22.71 -9.80 15.45
N LEU A 574 -22.61 -10.07 14.15
CA LEU A 574 -22.71 -9.05 13.11
C LEU A 574 -24.17 -8.75 12.79
N ASN A 575 -24.50 -7.46 12.73
CA ASN A 575 -25.78 -6.96 12.21
C ASN A 575 -25.48 -6.06 11.01
N PRO A 576 -25.80 -6.48 9.76
CA PRO A 576 -25.50 -5.70 8.56
C PRO A 576 -26.01 -4.25 8.61
N SER A 577 -27.15 -4.00 9.26
CA SER A 577 -27.74 -2.66 9.38
C SER A 577 -26.93 -1.68 10.24
N GLU A 578 -26.01 -2.17 11.07
CA GLU A 578 -25.18 -1.35 11.99
C GLU A 578 -23.75 -1.16 11.49
N ILE A 579 -23.42 -1.76 10.34
CA ILE A 579 -22.08 -1.76 9.76
C ILE A 579 -21.87 -0.50 8.91
N ASP A 580 -20.60 -0.22 8.58
CA ASP A 580 -20.25 0.88 7.69
C ASP A 580 -20.94 0.77 6.32
N LYS A 581 -21.24 1.93 5.73
CA LYS A 581 -22.00 2.04 4.47
C LYS A 581 -21.23 1.50 3.28
N GLU A 582 -19.91 1.46 3.31
CA GLU A 582 -19.12 0.99 2.17
C GLU A 582 -19.42 -0.48 1.83
N ALA A 583 -19.54 -1.34 2.85
CA ALA A 583 -19.89 -2.74 2.64
C ALA A 583 -21.33 -2.92 2.12
N LEU A 584 -22.21 -1.94 2.32
CA LEU A 584 -23.58 -1.98 1.80
C LEU A 584 -23.63 -1.83 0.27
N ASN A 585 -22.58 -1.25 -0.33
CA ASN A 585 -22.45 -1.08 -1.78
C ASN A 585 -21.80 -2.28 -2.48
N VAL A 586 -21.45 -3.33 -1.75
CA VAL A 586 -20.88 -4.55 -2.35
C VAL A 586 -21.95 -5.22 -3.21
N ASP A 587 -21.60 -5.49 -4.46
CA ASP A 587 -22.43 -6.25 -5.38
C ASP A 587 -22.47 -7.73 -5.01
N CYS A 588 -23.68 -8.29 -5.02
CA CYS A 588 -23.99 -9.67 -4.67
C CYS A 588 -24.60 -10.43 -5.84
N SER A 589 -24.54 -9.90 -7.06
CA SER A 589 -25.11 -10.50 -8.26
C SER A 589 -24.23 -11.64 -8.79
N HIS A 590 -24.83 -12.75 -9.23
CA HIS A 590 -24.10 -13.83 -9.92
C HIS A 590 -23.74 -13.47 -11.38
N ASN A 591 -24.52 -12.59 -12.00
CA ASN A 591 -24.27 -12.08 -13.35
C ASN A 591 -24.91 -10.69 -13.52
N TYR A 592 -24.40 -9.92 -14.47
CA TYR A 592 -25.03 -8.66 -14.87
C TYR A 592 -25.94 -8.87 -16.08
N SER A 593 -27.06 -8.14 -16.08
CA SER A 593 -27.99 -8.15 -17.20
C SER A 593 -27.41 -7.47 -18.44
N ARG A 594 -27.82 -7.90 -19.64
CA ARG A 594 -27.48 -7.22 -20.91
C ARG A 594 -27.79 -5.72 -20.87
N ARG A 595 -28.94 -5.36 -20.29
CA ARG A 595 -29.41 -3.98 -20.17
C ARG A 595 -28.43 -3.12 -19.39
N PHE A 596 -27.83 -3.65 -18.32
CA PHE A 596 -26.83 -2.93 -17.54
C PHE A 596 -25.63 -2.53 -18.43
N TYR A 597 -25.07 -3.49 -19.18
CA TYR A 597 -23.96 -3.21 -20.09
C TYR A 597 -24.32 -2.19 -21.19
N GLU A 598 -25.50 -2.30 -21.81
CA GLU A 598 -25.92 -1.37 -22.88
C GLU A 598 -26.13 0.06 -22.36
N GLU A 599 -26.70 0.23 -21.16
CA GLU A 599 -26.87 1.56 -20.57
C GLU A 599 -25.53 2.20 -20.17
N THR A 600 -24.51 1.41 -19.80
CA THR A 600 -23.18 1.95 -19.47
C THR A 600 -22.51 2.68 -20.63
N LEU A 601 -22.89 2.40 -21.88
CA LEU A 601 -22.40 3.11 -23.07
C LEU A 601 -22.77 4.59 -23.09
N LYS A 602 -23.86 4.98 -22.40
CA LYS A 602 -24.28 6.38 -22.24
C LYS A 602 -23.59 7.09 -21.08
N GLN A 603 -22.73 6.37 -20.34
CA GLN A 603 -22.04 6.86 -19.15
C GLN A 603 -22.97 7.48 -18.08
N PRO A 604 -24.10 6.84 -17.73
CA PRO A 604 -25.01 7.36 -16.71
C PRO A 604 -24.34 7.31 -15.33
N HIS A 605 -24.87 8.10 -14.38
CA HIS A 605 -24.41 8.02 -13.00
C HIS A 605 -24.79 6.65 -12.39
N PRO A 606 -23.93 5.99 -11.58
CA PRO A 606 -24.20 4.65 -11.04
C PRO A 606 -25.55 4.52 -10.31
N ASN A 607 -25.97 5.57 -9.58
CA ASN A 607 -27.27 5.61 -8.89
C ASN A 607 -28.48 5.45 -9.82
N GLU A 608 -28.38 5.79 -11.11
CA GLU A 608 -29.47 5.59 -12.07
C GLU A 608 -29.64 4.12 -12.46
N LEU A 609 -28.57 3.33 -12.32
CA LEU A 609 -28.52 1.91 -12.65
C LEU A 609 -28.57 0.99 -11.42
N SER A 610 -28.67 1.54 -10.20
CA SER A 610 -28.65 0.76 -8.95
C SER A 610 -29.71 -0.33 -8.91
N ASN A 611 -30.88 -0.10 -9.52
CA ASN A 611 -31.97 -1.09 -9.58
C ASN A 611 -31.65 -2.31 -10.46
N LEU A 612 -30.60 -2.26 -11.28
CA LEU A 612 -30.19 -3.35 -12.18
C LEU A 612 -29.13 -4.27 -11.56
N VAL A 613 -28.56 -3.89 -10.42
CA VAL A 613 -27.47 -4.60 -9.74
C VAL A 613 -27.88 -4.83 -8.29
N GLU A 614 -27.79 -6.06 -7.83
CA GLU A 614 -28.17 -6.40 -6.47
C GLU A 614 -27.02 -6.12 -5.51
N THR A 615 -27.20 -5.15 -4.61
CA THR A 615 -26.21 -4.80 -3.57
C THR A 615 -26.61 -5.35 -2.20
N VAL A 616 -25.65 -5.40 -1.26
CA VAL A 616 -25.94 -5.74 0.15
C VAL A 616 -27.05 -4.85 0.73
N GLU A 617 -27.06 -3.56 0.40
CA GLU A 617 -28.12 -2.62 0.83
C GLU A 617 -29.52 -3.09 0.41
N SER A 618 -29.66 -3.59 -0.82
CA SER A 618 -30.95 -4.06 -1.35
C SER A 618 -31.49 -5.30 -0.62
N ARG A 619 -30.64 -6.04 0.09
CA ARG A 619 -30.99 -7.26 0.82
C ARG A 619 -31.25 -7.05 2.31
N LEU A 620 -30.99 -5.85 2.84
CA LEU A 620 -31.15 -5.56 4.26
C LEU A 620 -32.58 -5.87 4.74
N GLY A 621 -32.69 -6.60 5.86
CA GLY A 621 -33.96 -7.02 6.44
C GLY A 621 -34.60 -8.25 5.78
N THR A 622 -33.96 -8.84 4.78
CA THR A 622 -34.33 -10.15 4.22
C THR A 622 -33.46 -11.27 4.79
N ILE A 623 -33.79 -12.53 4.50
CA ILE A 623 -32.98 -13.70 4.90
C ILE A 623 -31.59 -13.68 4.22
N GLY A 624 -31.45 -12.96 3.11
CA GLY A 624 -30.20 -12.84 2.34
C GLY A 624 -29.29 -11.68 2.77
N ASP A 625 -29.54 -11.05 3.93
CA ASP A 625 -28.74 -9.91 4.42
C ASP A 625 -27.31 -10.30 4.85
N LEU A 626 -27.11 -11.57 5.18
CA LEU A 626 -25.83 -12.14 5.63
C LEU A 626 -25.30 -13.23 4.69
N ARG A 627 -26.14 -13.81 3.83
CA ARG A 627 -25.85 -15.00 3.01
C ARG A 627 -26.52 -14.96 1.64
N GLY A 628 -26.15 -15.89 0.77
CA GLY A 628 -26.58 -16.02 -0.62
C GLY A 628 -25.86 -15.07 -1.57
N TYR A 629 -24.63 -14.64 -1.26
CA TYR A 629 -23.92 -13.66 -2.08
C TYR A 629 -23.47 -14.29 -3.40
N GLY A 630 -23.61 -13.56 -4.51
CA GLY A 630 -23.07 -13.97 -5.80
C GLY A 630 -21.68 -13.40 -6.07
N TRP A 631 -21.02 -13.96 -7.08
CA TRP A 631 -19.81 -13.40 -7.68
C TRP A 631 -19.86 -13.65 -9.19
N THR A 632 -19.22 -12.78 -9.98
CA THR A 632 -19.33 -12.79 -11.44
C THR A 632 -18.20 -13.52 -12.15
N HIS A 633 -17.02 -13.59 -11.54
CA HIS A 633 -15.81 -14.15 -12.16
C HIS A 633 -15.12 -15.11 -11.21
N GLU A 634 -14.88 -16.34 -11.67
CA GLU A 634 -13.99 -17.24 -10.95
C GLU A 634 -12.54 -16.76 -11.10
N SER A 635 -11.89 -16.53 -9.97
CA SER A 635 -10.43 -16.47 -9.90
C SER A 635 -9.90 -17.89 -9.65
N GLY A 636 -8.65 -18.15 -10.04
CA GLY A 636 -7.94 -19.33 -9.56
C GLY A 636 -7.78 -19.33 -8.04
N ASP A 637 -6.93 -20.21 -7.50
CA ASP A 637 -6.71 -20.32 -6.06
C ASP A 637 -6.41 -18.96 -5.39
N LEU A 638 -6.92 -18.74 -4.18
CA LEU A 638 -6.84 -17.46 -3.45
C LEU A 638 -5.41 -16.92 -3.30
N ASP A 639 -4.41 -17.81 -3.22
CA ASP A 639 -2.99 -17.50 -3.06
C ASP A 639 -2.13 -17.85 -4.30
N ALA A 640 -2.73 -17.92 -5.49
CA ALA A 640 -2.03 -18.24 -6.75
C ALA A 640 -0.98 -17.19 -7.18
N GLY A 641 -1.03 -15.97 -6.62
CA GLY A 641 -0.10 -14.89 -6.92
C GLY A 641 1.28 -15.03 -6.26
N PRO A 642 2.22 -14.12 -6.55
CA PRO A 642 3.51 -14.10 -5.87
C PRO A 642 3.33 -13.84 -4.36
N THR A 643 3.97 -14.66 -3.53
CA THR A 643 3.79 -14.64 -2.05
C THR A 643 4.22 -13.33 -1.39
N ASN A 644 5.23 -12.66 -1.94
CA ASN A 644 5.69 -11.34 -1.50
C ASN A 644 5.97 -10.46 -2.71
N SER A 645 5.70 -9.16 -2.55
CA SER A 645 6.06 -8.17 -3.57
C SER A 645 7.58 -8.03 -3.68
N SER A 646 8.06 -7.78 -4.91
CA SER A 646 9.47 -7.47 -5.16
C SER A 646 9.96 -6.26 -4.34
N TYR A 647 9.05 -5.36 -3.96
CA TYR A 647 9.38 -4.23 -3.09
C TYR A 647 9.91 -4.66 -1.71
N LYS A 648 9.45 -5.79 -1.16
CA LYS A 648 9.96 -6.31 0.11
C LYS A 648 11.28 -7.08 -0.04
N THR A 649 11.46 -7.77 -1.16
CA THR A 649 12.66 -8.58 -1.39
C THR A 649 13.86 -7.69 -1.69
N LEU A 650 13.65 -6.56 -2.36
CA LEU A 650 14.67 -5.54 -2.59
C LEU A 650 15.00 -4.80 -1.28
N LYS A 651 16.28 -4.81 -0.90
CA LYS A 651 16.74 -4.21 0.37
C LYS A 651 17.07 -2.73 0.22
N SER A 652 17.78 -2.36 -0.85
CA SER A 652 18.23 -0.98 -1.04
C SER A 652 17.15 -0.12 -1.71
N MET A 653 17.20 1.19 -1.47
CA MET A 653 16.32 2.15 -2.13
C MET A 653 16.62 2.25 -3.62
N GLU A 654 17.91 2.19 -3.98
CA GLU A 654 18.39 2.24 -5.35
C GLU A 654 17.85 1.07 -6.18
N ASP A 655 17.89 -0.16 -5.64
CA ASP A 655 17.33 -1.33 -6.33
C ASP A 655 15.82 -1.18 -6.54
N LYS A 656 15.09 -0.71 -5.52
CA LYS A 656 13.64 -0.49 -5.59
C LYS A 656 13.28 0.51 -6.69
N MET A 657 14.05 1.58 -6.78
CA MET A 657 13.86 2.63 -7.76
C MET A 657 14.23 2.15 -9.17
N ASN A 658 15.36 1.48 -9.33
CA ASN A 658 15.77 0.89 -10.60
C ASN A 658 14.74 -0.13 -11.08
N GLY A 659 14.22 -0.98 -10.18
CA GLY A 659 13.11 -1.89 -10.49
C GLY A 659 11.85 -1.17 -10.94
N GLN A 660 11.46 -0.08 -10.27
CA GLN A 660 10.30 0.73 -10.66
C GLN A 660 10.48 1.35 -12.06
N LEU A 661 11.63 1.95 -12.34
CA LEU A 661 11.90 2.61 -13.62
C LEU A 661 12.09 1.60 -14.77
N ALA A 662 12.70 0.45 -14.50
CA ALA A 662 12.83 -0.64 -15.47
C ALA A 662 11.47 -1.24 -15.84
N ILE A 663 10.56 -1.44 -14.87
CA ILE A 663 9.18 -1.84 -15.20
C ILE A 663 8.49 -0.73 -15.98
N GLY A 664 8.69 0.53 -15.57
CA GLY A 664 8.15 1.68 -16.28
C GLY A 664 8.58 1.74 -17.75
N SER A 665 9.82 1.35 -18.09
CA SER A 665 10.32 1.39 -19.47
C SER A 665 9.79 0.27 -20.35
N LEU A 666 9.38 -0.85 -19.74
CA LEU A 666 8.72 -1.96 -20.43
C LEU A 666 7.23 -1.68 -20.69
N LEU A 667 6.57 -0.94 -19.79
CA LEU A 667 5.13 -0.73 -19.86
C LEU A 667 4.75 0.36 -20.87
N ARG A 668 3.92 -0.01 -21.85
CA ARG A 668 3.32 0.90 -22.84
C ARG A 668 2.56 2.08 -22.20
N SER A 669 1.93 1.86 -21.05
CA SER A 669 1.09 2.83 -20.35
C SER A 669 1.86 3.86 -19.52
N VAL A 670 3.17 3.67 -19.31
CA VAL A 670 3.97 4.48 -18.39
C VAL A 670 4.98 5.33 -19.15
N ARG A 671 5.01 6.64 -18.86
CA ARG A 671 6.06 7.55 -19.36
C ARG A 671 7.18 7.67 -18.34
N VAL A 672 8.26 6.94 -18.55
CA VAL A 672 9.37 6.85 -17.57
C VAL A 672 9.99 8.19 -17.25
N GLU A 673 10.16 9.08 -18.23
CA GLU A 673 10.75 10.41 -18.00
C GLU A 673 9.92 11.20 -16.98
N LYS A 674 8.58 11.10 -17.09
CA LYS A 674 7.67 11.75 -16.13
C LYS A 674 7.72 11.11 -14.76
N VAL A 675 7.82 9.78 -14.69
CA VAL A 675 7.94 9.07 -13.41
C VAL A 675 9.26 9.42 -12.72
N ALA A 676 10.37 9.45 -13.47
CA ALA A 676 11.68 9.84 -12.99
C ALA A 676 11.66 11.27 -12.42
N SER A 677 11.15 12.25 -13.19
CA SER A 677 10.98 13.63 -12.73
C SER A 677 10.14 13.69 -11.44
N GLN A 678 8.98 13.03 -11.42
CA GLN A 678 8.11 13.03 -10.25
C GLN A 678 8.78 12.44 -9.00
N VAL A 679 9.54 11.35 -9.13
CA VAL A 679 10.25 10.73 -8.01
C VAL A 679 11.32 11.70 -7.47
N ILE A 680 12.08 12.34 -8.35
CA ILE A 680 13.11 13.31 -7.97
C ILE A 680 12.50 14.50 -7.26
N GLU A 681 11.44 15.09 -7.82
CA GLU A 681 10.80 16.29 -7.27
C GLU A 681 10.05 16.05 -5.96
N SER A 682 9.38 14.91 -5.81
CA SER A 682 8.53 14.62 -4.65
C SER A 682 9.28 13.96 -3.49
N HIS A 683 10.33 13.19 -3.77
CA HIS A 683 11.07 12.44 -2.75
C HIS A 683 12.50 12.94 -2.55
N PHE A 684 13.31 13.03 -3.59
CA PHE A 684 14.75 13.29 -3.43
C PHE A 684 15.08 14.75 -3.16
N LEU A 685 14.54 15.70 -3.94
CA LEU A 685 14.78 17.12 -3.74
C LEU A 685 14.34 17.60 -2.34
N PRO A 686 13.15 17.21 -1.82
CA PRO A 686 12.75 17.56 -0.46
C PRO A 686 13.62 16.94 0.62
N ASP A 687 14.05 15.68 0.48
CA ASP A 687 14.91 15.00 1.46
C ASP A 687 16.33 15.59 1.47
N LEU A 688 16.93 15.81 0.30
CA LEU A 688 18.23 16.49 0.16
C LEU A 688 18.20 17.88 0.80
N ARG A 689 17.22 18.71 0.43
CA ARG A 689 17.06 20.05 1.00
C ARG A 689 16.80 20.00 2.51
N GLY A 690 15.94 19.08 2.95
CA GLY A 690 15.62 18.88 4.36
C GLY A 690 16.85 18.49 5.18
N ASN A 691 17.65 17.54 4.70
CA ASN A 691 18.88 17.10 5.33
C ASN A 691 19.95 18.19 5.34
N LEU A 692 20.09 18.97 4.26
CA LEU A 692 21.01 20.10 4.20
C LEU A 692 20.67 21.19 5.24
N VAL A 693 19.39 21.57 5.33
CA VAL A 693 18.90 22.52 6.34
C VAL A 693 19.03 21.96 7.76
N ALA A 694 18.75 20.67 7.95
CA ALA A 694 18.90 20.00 9.23
C ALA A 694 20.38 19.96 9.66
N PHE A 695 21.30 19.67 8.74
CA PHE A 695 22.74 19.60 8.99
C PHE A 695 23.31 20.93 9.49
N THR A 696 22.94 22.05 8.85
CA THR A 696 23.42 23.40 9.24
C THR A 696 22.84 23.87 10.59
N ARG A 697 21.68 23.34 11.00
CA ARG A 697 20.99 23.72 12.26
C ARG A 697 21.05 22.65 13.34
N GLN A 698 21.84 21.60 13.15
CA GLN A 698 21.76 20.40 13.97
C GLN A 698 22.21 20.62 15.42
N LYS A 699 21.73 19.74 16.29
CA LYS A 699 22.24 19.58 17.66
C LYS A 699 23.35 18.54 17.67
N VAL A 700 24.15 18.54 18.71
CA VAL A 700 25.13 17.49 18.97
C VAL A 700 24.68 16.64 20.15
N ARG A 701 24.90 15.32 20.13
CA ARG A 701 24.48 14.43 21.23
C ARG A 701 25.66 13.68 21.81
N CYS A 702 25.64 13.45 23.12
CA CYS A 702 26.59 12.54 23.76
C CYS A 702 26.16 11.08 23.54
N VAL A 703 27.10 10.21 23.13
CA VAL A 703 26.84 8.76 22.95
C VAL A 703 26.58 8.06 24.29
N LYS A 704 27.21 8.53 25.38
CA LYS A 704 27.21 7.86 26.69
C LYS A 704 26.01 8.21 27.58
N CYS A 705 25.55 9.47 27.58
CA CYS A 705 24.38 9.89 28.38
C CYS A 705 23.17 10.31 27.54
N GLY A 706 23.31 10.48 26.22
CA GLY A 706 22.23 10.91 25.34
C GLY A 706 21.88 12.40 25.42
N GLU A 707 22.57 13.19 26.25
CA GLU A 707 22.34 14.63 26.38
C GLU A 707 22.55 15.35 25.05
N LYS A 708 21.68 16.32 24.73
CA LYS A 708 21.68 17.04 23.45
C LYS A 708 22.04 18.50 23.66
N TYR A 709 23.14 18.94 23.07
CA TYR A 709 23.58 20.33 23.10
C TYR A 709 23.23 21.03 21.79
N ARG A 710 22.80 22.29 21.89
CA ARG A 710 22.56 23.13 20.69
C ARG A 710 23.86 23.48 19.95
N ARG A 711 24.99 23.52 20.64
CA ARG A 711 26.32 23.83 20.10
C ARG A 711 27.33 22.82 20.64
N MET A 712 28.41 22.61 19.91
CA MET A 712 29.52 21.76 20.38
C MET A 712 30.13 22.38 21.65
N PRO A 713 30.23 21.62 22.76
CA PRO A 713 30.99 22.09 23.92
C PRO A 713 32.44 22.35 23.52
N LEU A 714 33.02 23.49 23.95
CA LEU A 714 34.41 23.84 23.64
C LEU A 714 35.42 22.78 24.14
N ALA A 715 35.07 22.04 25.18
CA ALA A 715 35.85 20.93 25.70
C ALA A 715 35.91 19.70 24.77
N GLY A 716 35.14 19.68 23.67
CA GLY A 716 35.03 18.54 22.75
C GLY A 716 34.36 17.29 23.33
N LYS A 717 34.05 17.29 24.64
CA LYS A 717 33.47 16.18 25.40
C LYS A 717 32.18 16.61 26.09
N CYS A 718 31.39 15.62 26.53
CA CYS A 718 30.13 15.88 27.21
C CYS A 718 30.35 16.43 28.63
N ILE A 719 29.84 17.64 28.85
CA ILE A 719 29.89 18.40 30.11
C ILE A 719 28.69 18.11 31.04
N GLN A 720 27.87 17.10 30.74
CA GLN A 720 26.68 16.80 31.55
C GLN A 720 27.09 16.22 32.89
N ARG A 721 26.70 16.90 33.98
CA ARG A 721 26.94 16.43 35.34
C ARG A 721 26.01 15.27 35.66
N ARG A 722 26.57 14.12 36.05
CA ARG A 722 25.79 13.00 36.59
C ARG A 722 25.70 13.16 38.11
N LYS A 723 24.49 13.04 38.66
CA LYS A 723 24.34 12.82 40.10
C LYS A 723 24.72 11.36 40.37
N LEU A 724 25.79 11.13 41.13
CA LEU A 724 26.07 9.83 41.73
C LEU A 724 24.94 9.53 42.73
N GLU A 725 24.00 8.68 42.37
CA GLU A 725 22.98 8.17 43.31
C GLU A 725 23.55 7.02 44.16
N ILE A 726 24.72 7.22 44.78
CA ILE A 726 25.22 6.34 45.83
C ILE A 726 25.40 7.18 47.08
N GLY A 727 24.48 7.01 48.02
CA GLY A 727 24.58 7.65 49.33
C GLY A 727 23.41 7.26 50.22
N GLY A 728 23.60 6.23 51.04
CA GLY A 728 22.81 6.04 52.26
C GLY A 728 23.01 7.24 53.21
N LEU A 729 22.37 7.20 54.38
CA LEU A 729 22.33 8.29 55.37
C LEU A 729 23.71 8.78 55.90
N SER A 730 24.82 8.23 55.42
CA SER A 730 26.20 8.57 55.79
C SER A 730 27.00 9.32 54.72
N ALA A 731 26.41 9.69 53.57
CA ALA A 731 27.14 10.48 52.56
C ALA A 731 27.23 11.96 52.97
N ARG A 732 28.46 12.41 53.27
CA ARG A 732 28.80 13.82 53.50
C ARG A 732 28.33 14.68 52.32
N ARG A 733 27.75 15.84 52.60
CA ARG A 733 27.48 16.90 51.61
C ARG A 733 28.83 17.38 51.04
N GLY A 734 29.25 16.81 49.92
CA GLY A 734 30.47 17.18 49.19
C GLY A 734 30.42 16.68 47.75
N GLU A 735 30.05 17.59 46.85
CA GLU A 735 30.58 17.82 45.48
C GLU A 735 31.12 16.72 44.54
N ASP A 736 30.82 15.44 44.68
CA ASP A 736 31.21 14.48 43.63
C ASP A 736 30.18 14.43 42.48
N THR A 737 30.02 15.54 41.74
CA THR A 737 29.38 15.52 40.42
C THR A 737 30.43 15.26 39.35
N THR A 738 30.58 14.01 38.92
CA THR A 738 31.45 13.67 37.79
C THR A 738 30.77 14.08 36.47
N GLU A 739 31.50 14.81 35.63
CA GLU A 739 31.09 15.09 34.26
C GLU A 739 31.07 13.78 33.45
N CYS A 740 30.11 13.65 32.53
CA CYS A 740 29.93 12.44 31.74
C CYS A 740 31.19 12.05 30.95
N GLY A 741 31.89 13.06 30.39
CA GLY A 741 33.14 12.92 29.64
C GLY A 741 33.03 12.15 28.32
N GLY A 742 31.83 11.76 27.91
CA GLY A 742 31.61 10.95 26.71
C GLY A 742 31.73 11.77 25.42
N ASN A 743 32.07 11.08 24.32
CA ASN A 743 32.17 11.69 22.99
C ASN A 743 30.82 12.28 22.55
N VAL A 744 30.92 13.46 21.94
CA VAL A 744 29.79 14.20 21.40
C VAL A 744 29.84 14.09 19.88
N ILE A 745 28.75 13.63 19.28
CA ILE A 745 28.64 13.39 17.84
C ILE A 745 27.56 14.27 17.22
N LEU A 746 27.71 14.55 15.93
CA LEU A 746 26.69 15.17 15.09
C LEU A 746 25.43 14.28 15.05
N THR A 747 24.27 14.90 14.95
CA THR A 747 22.99 14.16 14.85
C THR A 747 22.65 13.82 13.40
N VAL A 748 23.15 14.61 12.45
CA VAL A 748 23.07 14.38 11.00
C VAL A 748 24.50 14.34 10.46
N SER A 749 24.87 13.24 9.81
CA SER A 749 26.19 13.08 9.18
C SER A 749 26.20 13.63 7.76
N GLU A 750 27.39 13.98 7.25
CA GLU A 750 27.57 14.37 5.84
C GLU A 750 27.07 13.30 4.88
N GLY A 751 27.38 12.02 5.13
CA GLY A 751 26.93 10.91 4.30
C GLY A 751 25.40 10.80 4.21
N ALA A 752 24.65 11.29 5.20
CA ALA A 752 23.19 11.35 5.11
C ALA A 752 22.72 12.42 4.13
N VAL A 753 23.44 13.53 4.00
CA VAL A 753 23.15 14.61 3.04
C VAL A 753 23.50 14.19 1.62
N ARG A 754 24.67 13.55 1.41
CA ARG A 754 25.14 13.13 0.08
C ARG A 754 24.50 11.86 -0.48
N LYS A 755 23.69 11.15 0.32
CA LYS A 755 23.17 9.82 0.03
C LYS A 755 22.48 9.69 -1.34
N TYR A 756 21.72 10.70 -1.77
CA TYR A 756 20.86 10.61 -2.96
C TYR A 756 21.41 11.29 -4.21
N ILE A 757 22.52 12.02 -4.12
CA ILE A 757 23.07 12.78 -5.26
C ILE A 757 23.45 11.83 -6.39
N LYS A 758 24.31 10.84 -6.12
CA LYS A 758 24.75 9.85 -7.10
C LYS A 758 23.59 9.09 -7.74
N VAL A 759 22.59 8.72 -6.94
CA VAL A 759 21.41 8.01 -7.42
C VAL A 759 20.60 8.91 -8.36
N THR A 760 20.43 10.18 -8.02
CA THR A 760 19.68 11.14 -8.83
C THR A 760 20.35 11.40 -10.17
N GLU A 761 21.68 11.55 -10.18
CA GLU A 761 22.46 11.74 -11.42
C GLU A 761 22.36 10.52 -12.35
N ALA A 762 22.45 9.31 -11.80
CA ALA A 762 22.30 8.08 -12.57
C ALA A 762 20.90 7.96 -13.22
N ILE A 763 19.83 8.40 -12.54
CA ILE A 763 18.48 8.42 -13.12
C ILE A 763 18.41 9.36 -14.30
N ILE A 764 18.91 10.58 -14.13
CA ILE A 764 18.88 11.63 -15.14
C ILE A 764 19.58 11.13 -16.42
N GLN A 765 20.74 10.48 -16.26
CA GLN A 765 21.51 9.94 -17.38
C GLN A 765 20.81 8.76 -18.07
N ASN A 766 20.23 7.83 -17.32
CA ASN A 766 19.68 6.59 -17.88
C ASN A 766 18.25 6.72 -18.42
N TYR A 767 17.42 7.54 -17.79
CA TYR A 767 15.98 7.61 -18.08
C TYR A 767 15.52 8.97 -18.62
N GLY A 768 16.35 10.01 -18.47
CA GLY A 768 16.00 11.38 -18.83
C GLY A 768 14.98 11.99 -17.88
N VAL A 769 15.01 13.32 -17.79
CA VAL A 769 14.06 14.14 -17.03
C VAL A 769 13.78 15.42 -17.81
N ASP A 770 12.81 16.19 -17.35
CA ASP A 770 12.63 17.56 -17.83
C ASP A 770 13.83 18.46 -17.48
N MET A 771 14.11 19.42 -18.35
CA MET A 771 15.25 20.34 -18.23
C MET A 771 15.26 21.11 -16.91
N TYR A 772 14.08 21.46 -16.39
CA TYR A 772 13.94 22.20 -15.15
C TYR A 772 14.38 21.36 -13.94
N THR A 773 13.93 20.12 -13.85
CA THR A 773 14.35 19.17 -12.80
C THR A 773 15.86 18.93 -12.86
N GLU A 774 16.43 18.75 -14.06
CA GLU A 774 17.87 18.55 -14.23
C GLU A 774 18.69 19.72 -13.66
N GLN A 775 18.31 20.96 -14.01
CA GLN A 775 18.98 22.16 -13.51
C GLN A 775 18.91 22.27 -11.98
N ARG A 776 17.77 21.94 -11.39
CA ARG A 776 17.58 21.99 -9.92
C ARG A 776 18.47 20.99 -9.19
N VAL A 777 18.62 19.78 -9.74
CA VAL A 777 19.48 18.75 -9.15
C VAL A 777 20.94 19.20 -9.21
N LYS A 778 21.40 19.71 -10.37
CA LYS A 778 22.76 20.23 -10.53
C LYS A 778 23.07 21.33 -9.52
N TRP A 779 22.19 22.32 -9.41
CA TRP A 779 22.37 23.44 -8.48
C TRP A 779 22.44 23.00 -7.00
N LEU A 780 21.62 22.04 -6.59
CA LEU A 780 21.66 21.50 -5.22
C LEU A 780 22.90 20.66 -4.95
N THR A 781 23.38 19.94 -5.96
CA THR A 781 24.62 19.14 -5.86
C THR A 781 25.81 20.07 -5.66
N GLU A 782 25.96 21.09 -6.50
CA GLU A 782 26.99 22.12 -6.36
C GLU A 782 26.93 22.84 -5.00
N SER A 783 25.72 23.19 -4.55
CA SER A 783 25.51 23.81 -3.24
C SER A 783 25.92 22.90 -2.08
N THR A 784 25.69 21.59 -2.21
CA THR A 784 26.08 20.61 -1.19
C THR A 784 27.60 20.45 -1.17
N ASP A 785 28.24 20.36 -2.32
CA ASP A 785 29.69 20.23 -2.42
C ASP A 785 30.41 21.47 -1.92
N SER A 786 29.89 22.67 -2.21
CA SER A 786 30.41 23.93 -1.66
C SER A 786 30.34 24.00 -0.12
N LEU A 787 29.35 23.36 0.51
CA LEU A 787 29.22 23.36 1.97
C LEU A 787 30.30 22.50 2.68
N PHE A 788 30.74 21.42 2.03
CA PHE A 788 31.64 20.42 2.61
C PHE A 788 33.08 20.53 2.13
N ASN A 789 33.31 21.08 0.94
CA ASN A 789 34.65 21.36 0.45
C ASN A 789 35.27 22.48 1.29
N ASN A 790 36.46 22.19 1.82
CA ASN A 790 37.24 23.15 2.57
C ASN A 790 38.34 23.66 1.64
N ASP A 791 38.25 24.93 1.21
CA ASP A 791 39.18 25.54 0.24
C ASP A 791 40.66 25.48 0.67
N ARG A 792 40.94 25.11 1.93
CA ARG A 792 42.29 24.95 2.49
C ARG A 792 42.87 23.53 2.38
N VAL A 793 42.07 22.53 2.03
CA VAL A 793 42.51 21.11 1.95
C VAL A 793 42.02 20.52 0.62
N THR A 794 42.83 20.64 -0.42
CA THR A 794 42.60 20.01 -1.71
C THR A 794 43.31 18.65 -1.77
N VAL A 795 42.54 17.57 -1.73
CA VAL A 795 43.04 16.23 -2.07
C VAL A 795 42.83 16.06 -3.57
N MET A 796 43.88 16.27 -4.37
CA MET A 796 43.81 16.06 -5.83
C MET A 796 43.90 14.57 -6.14
N THR A 797 43.02 14.09 -7.03
CA THR A 797 43.10 12.73 -7.57
C THR A 797 43.92 12.72 -8.85
N LEU A 798 44.52 11.57 -9.19
CA LEU A 798 45.33 11.41 -10.41
C LEU A 798 44.51 11.66 -11.70
N SER A 799 43.19 11.44 -11.63
CA SER A 799 42.22 11.75 -12.69
C SER A 799 41.94 13.23 -12.87
N ASP A 800 42.21 14.09 -11.87
CA ASP A 800 42.07 15.54 -12.02
C ASP A 800 43.26 16.16 -12.79
N PHE A 801 44.32 15.35 -13.02
CA PHE A 801 45.56 15.75 -13.66
C PHE A 801 45.72 15.23 -15.09
N LEU A 802 44.89 14.26 -15.49
CA LEU A 802 44.78 13.72 -16.85
C LEU A 802 43.61 14.40 -17.56
#